data_AF-A0A0Q9T3E6-F1
#
_entry.id   AF-A0A0Q9T3E6-F1
#
_cell.length_a   1.000
_cell.length_b   1.000
_cell.length_c   1.000
_cell.angle_alpha   90.00
_cell.angle_beta   90.00
_cell.angle_gamma   90.00
#
_symmetry.space_group_name_H-M   'P 1'
#
loop_
_entity.id
_entity.type
_entity.pdbx_description
1 polymer ?
#
loop_
_entity_poly.entity_id
_entity_poly.type
_entity_poly.pdbx_seq_one_letter_code
_entity_poly.pdbx_strand_id
1 'polypeptide(L)'
;MVNERGRISQSTSALGTLATDGSIRVDKPEGATVRSAWMAYATAGFSGAQVTGGYEPVLNGTPVPITHEILNGIGSYNYFAEVTDIVKPVVDAAGAGTVQIPLAEPDAYLLEGEMLVVVFDDPAVQEDQSVSLMYGGLSPGGDQYQVKLAEPIDLRDPRTRLEMSLGITFSYQEDGSQQYSSVLVNGMDQLTTSAGGEDDGQSRNGALITVGGLGDAIDNPADPLAYPTDPRSDDELYDLRPFVENGDRTIYVGTSNPSLDDNVMLATFTMNPPVTDIKGDSELVMLSFGDSYQSGEGAGSAYDDIGAYIANAYENGSNFPDAIGGSQDTLSPALTGGNGCHRALANYPKQVADWLRDDFSVRLVDLTCSGAKIEPGGKPPIVGDLATGDVDSDSQITDAIARLGTEGLERTDVDLVTVGMGGNDAKFSSLVTACIAPTLVRRILAAYDRTPWLLNQAAKLLTCKRIDERFMHVGDAIDGLADKQRFAQRELRNAFPNADIFQVDYPGVLPDPDSAPSWCGGIGADDIAYADAMAGRITDVISTTVAEKGQIDAGLDRYYAPVEVSRAFGANALCPADPADALTNGIDEATFQAEAERLTHDPEVEPLVDEVLDAAASLRNCLARLTIGCDPQARTDRLTAALQAVQAKFTEPGFGDEILANIVKSPSSGETVEQRLDRSVGLFHPNQAGIDVLACYVHNTATFLGTSFCPNGGAGLRAGFAATDEPPVDLPTAAITATRVPIPVAGTGASVSLALSGYAPGSTVAVERYGSPVATLPVGADGKVTGPLVLPAADPGVQVFEVRGQTAGGAALGHDLRLTYPGSPTVNQDYTFYVDGFESSLPADPTRYDPEDVVLRILGTTAALTYHADPQGGLLVTLPMPEAWPAGGYEVTLTGSRSGVVRSARLDPEQAIEVGGLWASADDLQITGAEAQVRLLVHGERSVRLGSANGRYTGGVEYVADLNAHRSAVIDPAPLKVPEGEKTPPVLTVSSYRPGGTEAVAAGATYTAVSPAACVNGTWTPKATDLTGVVYVPCSVLVSGTGLSASVTLAAEGSVKVEAPAAVLKPAARSGAVVVAGGGLHVAGDNIRVQGPLFSGAGIRLTGSTQTLFCGAVGRSVTVSGSRFVLERGGPCAPS
;
A
#
# COMPACT_ATOMS: atom_id res chain seq x y z
N MET A 1 25.29 22.37 0.98
CA MET A 1 24.24 22.76 0.02
C MET A 1 24.35 24.24 -0.28
N VAL A 2 24.15 24.63 -1.54
CA VAL A 2 23.96 26.01 -1.99
C VAL A 2 22.52 26.12 -2.48
N ASN A 3 21.79 27.18 -2.14
CA ASN A 3 20.43 27.41 -2.65
C ASN A 3 20.26 28.87 -3.04
N GLU A 4 20.21 29.13 -4.34
CA GLU A 4 19.97 30.46 -4.91
C GLU A 4 18.52 30.58 -5.33
N ARG A 5 17.91 31.74 -5.12
CA ARG A 5 16.51 32.03 -5.50
C ARG A 5 16.40 33.32 -6.29
N GLY A 6 15.50 33.31 -7.26
CA GLY A 6 15.13 34.50 -8.03
C GLY A 6 14.75 34.17 -9.46
N ARG A 7 14.89 35.16 -10.34
CA ARG A 7 14.79 34.98 -11.80
C ARG A 7 16.14 34.54 -12.34
N ILE A 8 16.45 33.30 -12.08
CA ILE A 8 17.77 32.73 -12.32
C ILE A 8 17.70 31.51 -13.23
N SER A 9 18.75 31.24 -13.97
CA SER A 9 18.93 29.99 -14.74
C SER A 9 20.31 29.40 -14.45
N GLN A 10 20.56 28.17 -14.88
CA GLN A 10 21.84 27.53 -14.72
C GLN A 10 22.40 26.99 -16.05
N SER A 11 23.72 26.85 -16.10
CA SER A 11 24.46 26.12 -17.12
C SER A 11 25.45 25.19 -16.41
N THR A 12 25.40 23.91 -16.74
CA THR A 12 26.26 22.88 -16.14
C THR A 12 27.02 22.15 -17.26
N SER A 13 28.31 21.89 -17.07
CA SER A 13 29.09 21.05 -17.98
C SER A 13 30.24 20.37 -17.26
N ALA A 14 30.78 19.30 -17.84
CA ALA A 14 32.02 18.69 -17.39
C ALA A 14 33.08 18.61 -18.49
N LEU A 15 34.29 18.28 -18.06
CA LEU A 15 35.40 17.86 -18.90
C LEU A 15 36.16 16.74 -18.18
N GLY A 16 36.26 15.57 -18.81
CA GLY A 16 37.24 14.55 -18.46
C GLY A 16 38.30 14.41 -19.56
N THR A 17 39.58 14.55 -19.22
CA THR A 17 40.64 14.50 -20.24
C THR A 17 41.96 13.96 -19.70
N LEU A 18 42.58 13.05 -20.45
CA LEU A 18 43.96 12.62 -20.17
C LEU A 18 45.02 13.62 -20.69
N ALA A 19 44.60 14.73 -21.31
CA ALA A 19 45.48 15.81 -21.70
C ALA A 19 45.60 16.82 -20.55
N THR A 20 46.78 17.41 -20.37
CA THR A 20 47.03 18.43 -19.33
C THR A 20 46.30 19.75 -19.59
N ASP A 21 45.70 19.93 -20.77
CA ASP A 21 44.99 21.13 -21.18
C ASP A 21 43.70 20.80 -21.95
N GLY A 22 42.68 21.63 -21.74
CA GLY A 22 41.37 21.51 -22.36
C GLY A 22 40.52 22.78 -22.17
N SER A 23 39.22 22.65 -22.39
CA SER A 23 38.28 23.76 -22.18
C SER A 23 36.93 23.26 -21.72
N ILE A 24 36.41 23.88 -20.66
CA ILE A 24 35.06 23.65 -20.15
C ILE A 24 34.10 24.70 -20.70
N ARG A 25 32.83 24.32 -20.89
CA ARG A 25 31.84 25.11 -21.64
C ARG A 25 30.81 25.77 -20.72
N VAL A 26 30.35 26.95 -21.10
CA VAL A 26 29.23 27.64 -20.43
C VAL A 26 28.29 28.19 -21.48
N ASP A 27 27.02 27.79 -21.46
CA ASP A 27 26.00 28.37 -22.34
C ASP A 27 25.37 29.58 -21.66
N LYS A 28 25.75 30.78 -22.14
CA LYS A 28 25.26 32.04 -21.60
C LYS A 28 23.93 32.45 -22.26
N PRO A 29 22.83 32.60 -21.50
CA PRO A 29 21.57 33.13 -22.04
C PRO A 29 21.68 34.60 -22.51
N GLU A 30 20.77 35.02 -23.38
CA GLU A 30 20.76 36.39 -23.88
C GLU A 30 20.45 37.40 -22.77
N GLY A 31 21.37 38.35 -22.56
CA GLY A 31 21.23 39.41 -21.55
C GLY A 31 21.49 38.96 -20.10
N ALA A 32 21.81 37.69 -19.87
CA ALA A 32 22.12 37.15 -18.56
C ALA A 32 23.51 37.58 -18.05
N THR A 33 23.65 37.66 -16.72
CA THR A 33 24.93 37.92 -16.04
C THR A 33 25.19 36.86 -14.99
N VAL A 34 26.45 36.45 -14.81
CA VAL A 34 26.82 35.44 -13.81
C VAL A 34 26.50 35.96 -12.41
N ARG A 35 25.68 35.23 -11.67
CA ARG A 35 25.41 35.45 -10.25
C ARG A 35 26.46 34.76 -9.40
N SER A 36 26.67 33.46 -9.64
CA SER A 36 27.64 32.63 -8.95
C SER A 36 28.14 31.52 -9.88
N ALA A 37 29.35 31.00 -9.63
CA ALA A 37 29.87 29.83 -10.33
C ALA A 37 30.58 28.89 -9.35
N TRP A 38 30.38 27.59 -9.54
CA TRP A 38 30.85 26.54 -8.64
C TRP A 38 31.52 25.43 -9.45
N MET A 39 32.66 24.95 -8.97
CA MET A 39 33.42 23.87 -9.60
C MET A 39 33.49 22.68 -8.67
N ALA A 40 33.18 21.50 -9.19
CA ALA A 40 33.30 20.21 -8.51
C ALA A 40 34.30 19.33 -9.26
N TYR A 41 35.14 18.59 -8.54
CA TYR A 41 36.08 17.65 -9.15
C TYR A 41 36.45 16.56 -8.15
N ALA A 42 36.91 15.41 -8.64
CA ALA A 42 37.26 14.29 -7.78
C ALA A 42 38.57 13.64 -8.21
N THR A 43 39.26 13.03 -7.26
CA THR A 43 40.41 12.18 -7.57
C THR A 43 39.98 10.83 -8.14
N ALA A 44 40.90 10.09 -8.75
CA ALA A 44 40.65 8.73 -9.20
C ALA A 44 40.16 7.81 -8.08
N GLY A 45 39.16 6.99 -8.39
CA GLY A 45 38.59 5.96 -7.51
C GLY A 45 39.64 4.99 -7.01
N PHE A 46 39.45 4.49 -5.77
CA PHE A 46 40.34 3.53 -5.09
C PHE A 46 41.79 3.98 -4.91
N SER A 47 42.12 5.24 -5.20
CA SER A 47 43.49 5.75 -5.10
C SER A 47 43.87 6.12 -3.66
N GLY A 48 42.90 6.56 -2.85
CA GLY A 48 43.14 7.19 -1.56
C GLY A 48 44.02 8.45 -1.65
N ALA A 49 44.21 8.99 -2.87
CA ALA A 49 45.09 10.11 -3.12
C ALA A 49 44.34 11.42 -2.89
N GLN A 50 44.98 12.36 -2.17
CA GLN A 50 44.46 13.72 -2.01
C GLN A 50 45.16 14.65 -2.99
N VAL A 51 44.45 15.67 -3.46
CA VAL A 51 45.06 16.80 -4.17
C VAL A 51 45.90 17.59 -3.17
N THR A 52 47.20 17.70 -3.47
CA THR A 52 48.14 18.49 -2.67
C THR A 52 48.65 19.69 -3.48
N GLY A 53 49.10 20.74 -2.80
CA GLY A 53 49.39 22.03 -3.44
C GLY A 53 50.26 21.93 -4.69
N GLY A 54 49.77 22.48 -5.80
CA GLY A 54 50.38 22.42 -7.13
C GLY A 54 49.71 21.44 -8.10
N TYR A 55 48.72 20.66 -7.63
CA TYR A 55 47.96 19.70 -8.42
C TYR A 55 46.48 20.07 -8.58
N GLU A 56 46.07 21.26 -8.13
CA GLU A 56 44.71 21.77 -8.31
C GLU A 56 44.42 22.09 -9.79
N PRO A 57 43.19 21.88 -10.27
CA PRO A 57 42.78 22.36 -11.59
C PRO A 57 43.05 23.85 -11.76
N VAL A 58 43.48 24.27 -12.95
CA VAL A 58 43.76 25.67 -13.26
C VAL A 58 42.73 26.19 -14.25
N LEU A 59 41.73 26.92 -13.75
CA LEU A 59 40.65 27.50 -14.55
C LEU A 59 41.04 28.92 -15.01
N ASN A 60 41.05 29.13 -16.33
CA ASN A 60 41.44 30.39 -16.98
C ASN A 60 42.78 30.96 -16.45
N GLY A 61 43.76 30.06 -16.22
CA GLY A 61 45.08 30.43 -15.70
C GLY A 61 45.14 30.70 -14.18
N THR A 62 44.05 30.47 -13.45
CA THR A 62 43.98 30.64 -11.99
C THR A 62 43.72 29.29 -11.32
N PRO A 63 44.56 28.84 -10.36
CA PRO A 63 44.29 27.63 -9.61
C PRO A 63 42.95 27.70 -8.87
N VAL A 64 42.17 26.63 -8.97
CA VAL A 64 40.88 26.49 -8.27
C VAL A 64 41.17 26.28 -6.77
N PRO A 65 40.52 27.03 -5.86
CA PRO A 65 40.77 26.89 -4.44
C PRO A 65 40.14 25.61 -3.88
N ILE A 66 40.88 24.85 -3.08
CA ILE A 66 40.32 23.75 -2.28
C ILE A 66 39.57 24.34 -1.08
N THR A 67 38.25 24.52 -1.20
CA THR A 67 37.42 25.06 -0.11
C THR A 67 36.66 23.99 0.67
N HIS A 68 36.29 22.91 0.01
CA HIS A 68 35.63 21.74 0.60
C HIS A 68 36.29 20.48 0.06
N GLU A 69 36.43 19.48 0.93
CA GLU A 69 37.03 18.18 0.64
C GLU A 69 36.30 17.10 1.43
N ILE A 70 35.92 16.01 0.76
CA ILE A 70 35.22 14.87 1.38
C ILE A 70 35.79 13.58 0.82
N LEU A 71 36.17 12.64 1.70
CA LEU A 71 36.47 11.25 1.33
C LEU A 71 35.16 10.48 1.13
N ASN A 72 35.01 9.77 0.01
CA ASN A 72 33.81 9.01 -0.32
C ASN A 72 33.98 7.48 -0.13
N GLY A 73 32.90 6.72 -0.35
CA GLY A 73 32.84 5.28 -0.15
C GLY A 73 33.73 4.45 -1.07
N ILE A 74 34.18 5.01 -2.20
CA ILE A 74 35.09 4.33 -3.15
C ILE A 74 36.57 4.71 -2.92
N GLY A 75 36.88 5.46 -1.86
CA GLY A 75 38.24 5.87 -1.55
C GLY A 75 38.80 6.97 -2.45
N SER A 76 37.92 7.79 -3.05
CA SER A 76 38.26 9.03 -3.75
C SER A 76 37.94 10.25 -2.89
N TYR A 77 38.64 11.35 -3.13
CA TYR A 77 38.36 12.66 -2.55
C TYR A 77 37.62 13.54 -3.55
N ASN A 78 36.45 13.99 -3.11
CA ASN A 78 35.61 14.96 -3.80
C ASN A 78 36.02 16.36 -3.36
N TYR A 79 35.97 17.32 -4.27
CA TYR A 79 36.29 18.73 -4.02
C TYR A 79 35.19 19.64 -4.56
N PHE A 80 34.92 20.73 -3.85
CA PHE A 80 33.94 21.74 -4.25
C PHE A 80 34.44 23.15 -3.94
N ALA A 81 34.28 24.06 -4.89
CA ALA A 81 34.83 25.40 -4.81
C ALA A 81 33.93 26.44 -5.47
N GLU A 82 33.79 27.61 -4.86
CA GLU A 82 33.24 28.78 -5.54
C GLU A 82 34.31 29.38 -6.46
N VAL A 83 33.99 29.54 -7.74
CA VAL A 83 34.88 30.06 -8.79
C VAL A 83 34.31 31.30 -9.49
N THR A 84 33.33 31.96 -8.87
CA THR A 84 32.66 33.16 -9.40
C THR A 84 33.66 34.22 -9.87
N ASP A 85 34.69 34.51 -9.08
CA ASP A 85 35.70 35.54 -9.40
C ASP A 85 36.56 35.21 -10.62
N ILE A 86 36.65 33.93 -11.00
CA ILE A 86 37.38 33.45 -12.18
C ILE A 86 36.46 33.47 -13.40
N VAL A 87 35.23 32.97 -13.25
CA VAL A 87 34.27 32.74 -14.35
C VAL A 87 33.58 34.02 -14.78
N LYS A 88 33.09 34.82 -13.83
CA LYS A 88 32.28 36.02 -14.09
C LYS A 88 32.95 37.01 -15.05
N PRO A 89 34.23 37.39 -14.90
CA PRO A 89 34.87 38.36 -15.80
C PRO A 89 34.95 37.87 -17.26
N VAL A 90 35.03 36.56 -17.48
CA VAL A 90 35.12 35.96 -18.82
C VAL A 90 33.72 35.85 -19.44
N VAL A 91 32.78 35.26 -18.71
CA VAL A 91 31.44 34.96 -19.20
C VAL A 91 30.62 36.25 -19.36
N ASP A 92 30.69 37.20 -18.42
CA ASP A 92 29.94 38.46 -18.55
C ASP A 92 30.42 39.31 -19.73
N ALA A 93 31.72 39.24 -20.06
CA ALA A 93 32.30 39.94 -21.21
C ALA A 93 31.94 39.30 -22.56
N ALA A 94 31.57 38.01 -22.58
CA ALA A 94 31.16 37.29 -23.78
C ALA A 94 29.73 37.65 -24.22
N GLY A 95 29.44 37.46 -25.51
CA GLY A 95 28.07 37.47 -26.01
C GLY A 95 27.28 36.25 -25.55
N ALA A 96 25.98 36.22 -25.84
CA ALA A 96 25.13 35.04 -25.61
C ALA A 96 25.62 33.84 -26.45
N GLY A 97 25.39 32.63 -25.96
CA GLY A 97 25.85 31.36 -26.55
C GLY A 97 26.99 30.71 -25.78
N THR A 98 27.60 29.68 -26.37
CA THR A 98 28.64 28.87 -25.74
C THR A 98 29.95 29.65 -25.59
N VAL A 99 30.39 29.80 -24.35
CA VAL A 99 31.68 30.36 -23.94
C VAL A 99 32.61 29.22 -23.57
N GLN A 100 33.82 29.21 -24.12
CA GLN A 100 34.86 28.24 -23.79
C GLN A 100 35.82 28.86 -22.77
N ILE A 101 36.00 28.19 -21.63
CA ILE A 101 36.92 28.61 -20.57
C ILE A 101 38.10 27.64 -20.54
N PRO A 102 39.35 28.10 -20.71
CA PRO A 102 40.52 27.23 -20.64
C PRO A 102 40.61 26.53 -19.28
N LEU A 103 40.90 25.24 -19.29
CA LEU A 103 41.10 24.42 -18.11
C LEU A 103 42.40 23.63 -18.27
N ALA A 104 43.20 23.53 -17.20
CA ALA A 104 44.40 22.73 -17.21
C ALA A 104 44.46 21.83 -15.96
N GLU A 105 44.75 20.56 -16.20
CA GLU A 105 44.93 19.52 -15.21
C GLU A 105 46.42 19.27 -15.01
N PRO A 106 47.01 19.65 -13.86
CA PRO A 106 48.44 19.45 -13.63
C PRO A 106 48.83 17.97 -13.61
N ASP A 107 47.90 17.08 -13.24
CA ASP A 107 48.06 15.62 -13.29
C ASP A 107 46.76 14.96 -13.76
N ALA A 108 46.69 14.68 -15.06
CA ALA A 108 45.53 14.09 -15.74
C ALA A 108 45.26 12.62 -15.40
N TYR A 109 46.03 12.01 -14.48
CA TYR A 109 45.73 10.68 -13.93
C TYR A 109 45.29 10.73 -12.47
N LEU A 110 45.45 11.88 -11.81
CA LEU A 110 45.04 12.06 -10.43
C LEU A 110 43.54 12.39 -10.35
N LEU A 111 43.02 13.18 -11.29
CA LEU A 111 41.65 13.68 -11.31
C LEU A 111 40.82 12.91 -12.32
N GLU A 112 39.55 12.60 -12.04
CA GLU A 112 38.64 11.98 -13.02
C GLU A 112 38.00 12.99 -13.98
N GLY A 113 38.22 14.28 -13.72
CA GLY A 113 37.67 15.40 -14.48
C GLY A 113 37.01 16.43 -13.57
N GLU A 114 36.50 17.49 -14.19
CA GLU A 114 35.88 18.61 -13.48
C GLU A 114 34.54 19.03 -14.06
N MET A 115 33.62 19.40 -13.17
CA MET A 115 32.28 19.90 -13.45
C MET A 115 32.20 21.38 -13.08
N LEU A 116 31.56 22.19 -13.92
CA LEU A 116 31.32 23.60 -13.69
C LEU A 116 29.82 23.90 -13.76
N VAL A 117 29.27 24.47 -12.68
CA VAL A 117 27.91 24.99 -12.60
C VAL A 117 27.95 26.51 -12.54
N VAL A 118 27.30 27.19 -13.49
CA VAL A 118 27.19 28.64 -13.55
C VAL A 118 25.73 29.04 -13.39
N VAL A 119 25.43 29.81 -12.35
CA VAL A 119 24.10 30.38 -12.09
C VAL A 119 24.06 31.80 -12.62
N PHE A 120 23.02 32.12 -13.39
CA PHE A 120 22.83 33.41 -14.01
C PHE A 120 21.66 34.16 -13.36
N ASP A 121 21.80 35.48 -13.22
CA ASP A 121 20.65 36.37 -13.26
C ASP A 121 20.16 36.43 -14.71
N ASP A 122 18.97 35.91 -14.97
CA ASP A 122 18.46 35.69 -16.32
C ASP A 122 17.17 36.50 -16.57
N PRO A 123 17.22 37.56 -17.40
CA PRO A 123 16.05 38.37 -17.69
C PRO A 123 14.95 37.64 -18.48
N ALA A 124 15.25 36.51 -19.11
CA ALA A 124 14.26 35.69 -19.81
C ALA A 124 13.35 34.92 -18.83
N VAL A 125 13.88 34.56 -17.65
CA VAL A 125 13.13 33.89 -16.59
C VAL A 125 12.16 34.89 -15.95
N GLN A 126 10.85 34.63 -16.07
CA GLN A 126 9.80 35.52 -15.55
C GLN A 126 9.36 35.15 -14.13
N GLU A 127 9.40 33.86 -13.81
CA GLU A 127 8.97 33.32 -12.53
C GLU A 127 10.11 33.31 -11.52
N ASP A 128 9.71 33.25 -10.25
CA ASP A 128 10.65 32.99 -9.17
C ASP A 128 10.96 31.49 -9.14
N GLN A 129 12.22 31.11 -9.30
CA GLN A 129 12.69 29.73 -9.23
C GLN A 129 13.94 29.64 -8.36
N SER A 130 14.29 28.43 -7.95
CA SER A 130 15.56 28.16 -7.26
C SER A 130 16.53 27.40 -8.14
N VAL A 131 17.82 27.57 -7.85
CA VAL A 131 18.89 26.67 -8.28
C VAL A 131 19.60 26.20 -7.02
N SER A 132 19.46 24.92 -6.70
CA SER A 132 20.01 24.31 -5.49
C SER A 132 21.07 23.28 -5.86
N LEU A 133 22.23 23.33 -5.20
CA LEU A 133 23.35 22.41 -5.42
C LEU A 133 23.61 21.61 -4.14
N MET A 134 23.61 20.30 -4.28
CA MET A 134 24.08 19.35 -3.28
C MET A 134 25.44 18.82 -3.71
N TYR A 135 26.37 18.80 -2.78
CA TYR A 135 27.72 18.26 -2.97
C TYR A 135 28.03 17.33 -1.80
N GLY A 136 28.65 16.19 -2.11
CA GLY A 136 28.97 15.16 -1.14
C GLY A 136 29.71 14.00 -1.80
N GLY A 137 29.49 12.80 -1.29
CA GLY A 137 29.87 11.56 -1.95
C GLY A 137 28.89 10.49 -1.51
N LEU A 138 28.13 9.96 -2.46
CA LEU A 138 27.07 9.00 -2.19
C LEU A 138 27.60 7.79 -1.42
N SER A 139 26.87 7.33 -0.41
CA SER A 139 27.09 6.00 0.14
C SER A 139 26.90 4.95 -0.96
N PRO A 140 27.80 3.94 -1.10
CA PRO A 140 27.56 2.87 -2.06
C PRO A 140 26.24 2.12 -1.82
N GLY A 141 25.76 2.08 -0.57
CA GLY A 141 24.45 1.53 -0.21
C GLY A 141 23.26 2.39 -0.66
N GLY A 142 23.53 3.65 -1.04
CA GLY A 142 22.52 4.64 -1.36
C GLY A 142 22.28 5.68 -0.27
N ASP A 143 21.76 6.83 -0.67
CA ASP A 143 21.31 7.92 0.22
C ASP A 143 19.88 8.32 -0.18
N GLN A 144 19.11 8.84 0.79
CA GLN A 144 17.85 9.52 0.54
C GLN A 144 17.94 11.01 0.90
N TYR A 145 17.18 11.83 0.17
CA TYR A 145 17.04 13.24 0.49
C TYR A 145 15.68 13.79 0.08
N GLN A 146 15.20 14.73 0.89
CA GLN A 146 13.92 15.42 0.73
C GLN A 146 14.15 16.82 0.17
N VAL A 147 13.56 17.11 -0.99
CA VAL A 147 13.55 18.44 -1.60
C VAL A 147 12.23 19.13 -1.24
N LYS A 148 12.27 20.06 -0.29
CA LYS A 148 11.09 20.82 0.17
C LYS A 148 10.90 22.07 -0.67
N LEU A 149 9.65 22.37 -1.04
CA LEU A 149 9.25 23.45 -1.93
C LEU A 149 8.47 24.55 -1.21
N ALA A 150 8.65 25.78 -1.65
CA ALA A 150 8.02 26.97 -1.07
C ALA A 150 6.50 26.94 -1.21
N GLU A 151 6.00 26.43 -2.34
CA GLU A 151 4.58 26.36 -2.66
C GLU A 151 4.24 24.97 -3.22
N PRO A 152 2.96 24.55 -3.16
CA PRO A 152 2.51 23.32 -3.81
C PRO A 152 2.72 23.35 -5.34
N ILE A 153 3.11 22.22 -5.91
CA ILE A 153 3.28 22.00 -7.34
C ILE A 153 1.92 22.12 -8.05
N ASP A 154 1.88 22.85 -9.17
CA ASP A 154 0.75 22.85 -10.11
C ASP A 154 1.25 22.43 -11.50
N LEU A 155 1.13 21.14 -11.83
CA LEU A 155 1.49 20.57 -13.13
C LEU A 155 0.63 21.09 -14.29
N ARG A 156 -0.47 21.80 -14.01
CA ARG A 156 -1.27 22.47 -15.05
C ARG A 156 -0.70 23.84 -15.41
N ASP A 157 0.17 24.40 -14.56
CA ASP A 157 0.92 25.60 -14.89
C ASP A 157 2.07 25.21 -15.84
N PRO A 158 2.06 25.65 -17.11
CA PRO A 158 3.13 25.35 -18.04
C PRO A 158 4.49 25.94 -17.64
N ARG A 159 4.53 26.76 -16.59
CA ARG A 159 5.75 27.36 -16.04
C ARG A 159 6.38 26.53 -14.92
N THR A 160 5.67 25.51 -14.41
CA THR A 160 6.21 24.56 -13.44
C THR A 160 7.39 23.83 -14.05
N ARG A 161 8.52 23.88 -13.34
CA ARG A 161 9.81 23.38 -13.78
C ARG A 161 10.41 22.58 -12.64
N LEU A 162 10.66 21.29 -12.85
CA LEU A 162 11.21 20.43 -11.81
C LEU A 162 12.37 19.63 -12.39
N GLU A 163 13.55 20.23 -12.47
CA GLU A 163 14.70 19.60 -13.13
C GLU A 163 15.75 19.16 -12.11
N MET A 164 16.28 17.96 -12.29
CA MET A 164 17.41 17.43 -11.53
C MET A 164 18.56 17.11 -12.46
N SER A 165 19.79 17.38 -12.04
CA SER A 165 20.99 16.89 -12.74
C SER A 165 21.95 16.24 -11.77
N LEU A 166 22.58 15.14 -12.18
CA LEU A 166 23.58 14.42 -11.41
C LEU A 166 24.97 14.60 -12.01
N GLY A 167 25.98 14.66 -11.16
CA GLY A 167 27.39 14.65 -11.54
C GLY A 167 28.08 13.45 -10.91
N ILE A 168 28.59 12.58 -11.76
CA ILE A 168 29.14 11.27 -11.40
C ILE A 168 30.57 11.17 -11.94
N THR A 169 31.49 10.74 -11.08
CA THR A 169 32.89 10.48 -11.46
C THR A 169 33.24 9.02 -11.21
N PHE A 170 34.37 8.59 -11.79
CA PHE A 170 34.83 7.21 -11.81
C PHE A 170 33.88 6.24 -12.52
N SER A 171 32.88 6.72 -13.28
CA SER A 171 31.89 5.87 -13.92
C SER A 171 32.30 5.40 -15.31
N TYR A 172 32.19 4.09 -15.60
CA TYR A 172 32.64 3.48 -16.85
C TYR A 172 31.58 2.56 -17.46
N GLN A 173 31.06 2.95 -18.62
CA GLN A 173 29.98 2.27 -19.34
C GLN A 173 30.33 1.94 -20.79
N GLU A 174 31.55 2.20 -21.28
CA GLU A 174 31.99 1.76 -22.61
C GLU A 174 31.78 0.25 -22.81
N ASP A 175 31.26 -0.11 -23.99
CA ASP A 175 30.84 -1.47 -24.36
C ASP A 175 29.75 -2.10 -23.45
N GLY A 176 28.97 -1.28 -22.75
CA GLY A 176 27.87 -1.73 -21.89
C GLY A 176 28.34 -2.31 -20.56
N SER A 177 29.47 -1.80 -20.05
CA SER A 177 29.92 -2.12 -18.70
C SER A 177 28.82 -1.81 -17.67
N GLN A 178 28.66 -2.72 -16.70
CA GLN A 178 27.58 -2.66 -15.71
C GLN A 178 28.01 -1.87 -14.47
N GLN A 179 28.66 -0.73 -14.70
CA GLN A 179 28.99 0.24 -13.68
C GLN A 179 27.98 1.37 -13.74
N TYR A 180 27.09 1.42 -12.76
CA TYR A 180 25.96 2.33 -12.73
C TYR A 180 25.48 2.59 -11.31
N SER A 181 24.73 3.68 -11.23
CA SER A 181 23.92 4.09 -10.10
C SER A 181 22.45 4.05 -10.50
N SER A 182 21.57 3.92 -9.51
CA SER A 182 20.12 3.95 -9.70
C SER A 182 19.51 5.11 -8.93
N VAL A 183 18.41 5.64 -9.45
CA VAL A 183 17.69 6.75 -8.85
C VAL A 183 16.19 6.44 -8.79
N LEU A 184 15.61 6.66 -7.61
CA LEU A 184 14.19 6.55 -7.33
C LEU A 184 13.63 7.91 -6.92
N VAL A 185 12.40 8.20 -7.32
CA VAL A 185 11.68 9.41 -6.90
C VAL A 185 10.38 9.00 -6.22
N ASN A 186 10.09 9.63 -5.07
CA ASN A 186 8.88 9.39 -4.27
C ASN A 186 8.61 7.91 -3.92
N GLY A 187 9.68 7.13 -3.72
CA GLY A 187 9.64 5.80 -3.10
C GLY A 187 9.06 4.65 -3.93
N MET A 188 8.49 4.90 -5.12
CA MET A 188 7.89 3.84 -5.94
C MET A 188 8.25 3.89 -7.42
N ASP A 189 8.68 5.04 -7.94
CA ASP A 189 8.96 5.18 -9.37
C ASP A 189 10.45 5.24 -9.64
N GLN A 190 10.95 4.25 -10.37
CA GLN A 190 12.31 4.23 -10.86
C GLN A 190 12.48 5.34 -11.89
N LEU A 191 13.39 6.28 -11.64
CA LEU A 191 13.80 7.29 -12.60
C LEU A 191 14.80 6.70 -13.59
N THR A 192 15.78 5.94 -13.10
CA THR A 192 16.81 5.29 -13.93
C THR A 192 17.54 4.19 -13.17
N THR A 193 17.95 3.12 -13.87
CA THR A 193 18.91 2.08 -13.43
C THR A 193 20.22 2.12 -14.20
N SER A 194 20.54 3.25 -14.85
CA SER A 194 21.72 3.40 -15.70
C SER A 194 22.56 4.65 -15.43
N ALA A 195 22.20 5.49 -14.45
CA ALA A 195 22.92 6.73 -14.17
C ALA A 195 24.42 6.48 -14.00
N GLY A 196 25.25 7.17 -14.78
CA GLY A 196 26.69 6.97 -14.84
C GLY A 196 27.23 7.09 -16.27
N GLY A 197 28.45 6.59 -16.48
CA GLY A 197 29.17 6.69 -17.75
C GLY A 197 30.19 7.84 -17.81
N GLU A 198 30.85 7.92 -18.95
CA GLU A 198 31.99 8.79 -19.21
C GLU A 198 31.81 9.67 -20.47
N ASP A 199 30.58 10.08 -20.77
CA ASP A 199 30.21 10.74 -22.02
C ASP A 199 30.63 12.21 -22.12
N ASP A 200 31.01 12.83 -20.98
CA ASP A 200 31.74 14.09 -20.86
C ASP A 200 33.27 13.91 -20.77
N GLY A 201 33.74 12.67 -20.83
CA GLY A 201 35.11 12.28 -20.56
C GLY A 201 35.73 11.33 -21.58
N GLN A 202 36.56 10.42 -21.09
CA GLN A 202 37.20 9.36 -21.88
C GLN A 202 37.14 8.06 -21.09
N SER A 203 37.00 6.93 -21.79
CA SER A 203 36.89 5.57 -21.23
C SER A 203 38.21 5.04 -20.62
N ARG A 204 38.79 5.81 -19.68
CA ARG A 204 40.03 5.55 -18.95
C ARG A 204 40.03 6.30 -17.63
N ASN A 205 40.51 5.65 -16.57
CA ASN A 205 40.75 6.29 -15.27
C ASN A 205 41.61 7.56 -15.43
N GLY A 206 41.21 8.60 -14.72
CA GLY A 206 41.71 9.96 -14.91
C GLY A 206 40.84 10.81 -15.86
N ALA A 207 39.71 10.29 -16.32
CA ALA A 207 38.81 10.96 -17.25
C ALA A 207 37.38 10.40 -17.24
N LEU A 208 37.01 9.56 -16.26
CA LEU A 208 35.70 8.92 -16.16
C LEU A 208 34.71 9.86 -15.47
N ILE A 209 33.92 10.59 -16.25
CA ILE A 209 33.02 11.63 -15.74
C ILE A 209 31.81 11.84 -16.66
N THR A 210 30.66 12.07 -16.04
CA THR A 210 29.42 12.56 -16.64
C THR A 210 28.80 13.66 -15.74
N VAL A 211 28.14 14.65 -16.33
CA VAL A 211 27.19 15.51 -15.61
C VAL A 211 26.02 15.90 -16.50
N GLY A 212 24.79 15.78 -15.99
CA GLY A 212 23.61 16.25 -16.70
C GLY A 212 23.66 17.76 -16.96
N GLY A 213 23.80 18.17 -18.22
CA GLY A 213 24.06 19.54 -18.60
C GLY A 213 24.23 19.77 -20.12
N LEU A 214 25.37 20.35 -20.52
CA LEU A 214 25.63 20.79 -21.90
C LEU A 214 25.90 19.63 -22.87
N GLY A 215 24.85 19.13 -23.48
CA GLY A 215 24.94 18.02 -24.43
C GLY A 215 23.74 17.10 -24.34
N ASP A 216 23.03 17.17 -23.22
CA ASP A 216 22.15 16.11 -22.75
C ASP A 216 20.68 16.51 -22.93
N ALA A 217 19.81 15.52 -23.02
CA ALA A 217 18.38 15.74 -23.08
C ALA A 217 17.78 15.75 -21.67
N ILE A 218 16.81 16.63 -21.44
CA ILE A 218 15.99 16.62 -20.22
C ILE A 218 14.95 15.47 -20.21
N ASP A 219 14.87 14.71 -21.30
CA ASP A 219 13.94 13.59 -21.42
C ASP A 219 14.47 12.43 -20.58
N ASN A 220 13.70 12.00 -19.58
CA ASN A 220 14.07 10.83 -18.77
C ASN A 220 14.26 9.57 -19.64
N PRO A 221 15.05 8.59 -19.18
CA PRO A 221 15.24 7.33 -19.89
C PRO A 221 13.91 6.67 -20.28
N ALA A 222 13.78 6.30 -21.56
CA ALA A 222 12.54 5.72 -22.09
C ALA A 222 12.18 4.36 -21.47
N ASP A 223 13.20 3.63 -20.99
CA ASP A 223 13.06 2.46 -20.15
C ASP A 223 13.88 2.67 -18.86
N PRO A 224 13.23 3.09 -17.76
CA PRO A 224 13.92 3.36 -16.49
C PRO A 224 14.57 2.13 -15.85
N LEU A 225 14.26 0.91 -16.33
CA LEU A 225 14.82 -0.36 -15.85
C LEU A 225 15.89 -0.92 -16.79
N ALA A 226 16.22 -0.20 -17.87
CA ALA A 226 17.32 -0.58 -18.73
C ALA A 226 18.64 -0.40 -17.98
N TYR A 227 19.51 -1.38 -18.14
CA TYR A 227 20.90 -1.29 -17.72
C TYR A 227 21.75 -0.62 -18.80
N PRO A 228 22.94 -0.10 -18.45
CA PRO A 228 23.79 0.59 -19.42
C PRO A 228 24.18 -0.30 -20.59
N THR A 229 24.13 0.27 -21.79
CA THR A 229 24.63 -0.32 -23.04
C THR A 229 25.80 0.43 -23.65
N ASP A 230 25.96 1.70 -23.30
CA ASP A 230 27.07 2.59 -23.68
C ASP A 230 27.10 3.83 -22.76
N PRO A 231 28.12 4.71 -22.83
CA PRO A 231 28.24 5.87 -21.94
C PRO A 231 27.11 6.90 -22.01
N ARG A 232 26.24 6.86 -23.03
CA ARG A 232 25.05 7.72 -23.16
C ARG A 232 23.75 6.94 -22.99
N SER A 233 23.76 5.87 -22.20
CA SER A 233 22.54 5.11 -21.87
C SER A 233 21.58 5.92 -20.99
N ASP A 234 22.15 6.83 -20.21
CA ASP A 234 21.49 7.86 -19.44
C ASP A 234 22.21 9.20 -19.75
N ASP A 235 21.50 10.30 -19.55
CA ASP A 235 21.92 11.67 -19.87
C ASP A 235 22.13 12.50 -18.57
N GLU A 236 21.93 11.88 -17.40
CA GLU A 236 22.08 12.44 -16.04
C GLU A 236 21.28 13.73 -15.76
N LEU A 237 20.40 14.13 -16.68
CA LEU A 237 19.56 15.32 -16.66
C LEU A 237 18.09 14.90 -16.76
N TYR A 238 17.32 15.20 -15.71
CA TYR A 238 16.01 14.59 -15.50
C TYR A 238 14.90 15.61 -15.30
N ASP A 239 13.73 15.31 -15.86
CA ASP A 239 12.47 15.96 -15.56
C ASP A 239 11.74 15.21 -14.44
N LEU A 240 11.57 15.83 -13.28
CA LEU A 240 10.88 15.23 -12.14
C LEU A 240 9.36 15.34 -12.21
N ARG A 241 8.79 16.10 -13.17
CA ARG A 241 7.33 16.30 -13.29
C ARG A 241 6.51 15.00 -13.42
N PRO A 242 6.98 13.94 -14.11
CA PRO A 242 6.25 12.67 -14.19
C PRO A 242 6.11 11.93 -12.86
N PHE A 243 6.91 12.28 -11.84
CA PHE A 243 7.02 11.55 -10.57
C PHE A 243 6.39 12.28 -9.38
N VAL A 244 5.70 13.39 -9.65
CA VAL A 244 5.04 14.22 -8.65
C VAL A 244 3.59 14.44 -9.02
N GLU A 245 2.77 14.85 -8.05
CA GLU A 245 1.38 15.19 -8.24
C GLU A 245 1.08 16.67 -8.00
N ASN A 246 -0.08 17.14 -8.47
CA ASN A 246 -0.57 18.47 -8.12
C ASN A 246 -0.78 18.55 -6.59
N GLY A 247 -0.26 19.60 -5.97
CA GLY A 247 -0.25 19.75 -4.51
C GLY A 247 1.08 19.40 -3.86
N ASP A 248 2.04 18.89 -4.65
CA ASP A 248 3.32 18.44 -4.11
C ASP A 248 4.18 19.55 -3.51
N ARG A 249 4.64 19.38 -2.25
CA ARG A 249 5.59 20.31 -1.57
C ARG A 249 6.89 19.68 -1.14
N THR A 250 7.00 18.36 -1.27
CA THR A 250 8.21 17.62 -0.95
C THR A 250 8.40 16.59 -2.05
N ILE A 251 9.62 16.48 -2.57
CA ILE A 251 10.04 15.43 -3.49
C ILE A 251 11.08 14.60 -2.76
N TYR A 252 10.86 13.29 -2.65
CA TYR A 252 11.83 12.36 -2.09
C TYR A 252 12.67 11.81 -3.23
N VAL A 253 13.98 11.82 -3.08
CA VAL A 253 14.89 11.23 -4.05
C VAL A 253 15.77 10.23 -3.31
N GLY A 254 15.73 8.98 -3.79
CA GLY A 254 16.59 7.90 -3.35
C GLY A 254 17.61 7.59 -4.43
N THR A 255 18.82 7.28 -4.03
CA THR A 255 19.92 6.93 -4.92
C THR A 255 20.58 5.66 -4.42
N SER A 256 21.19 4.87 -5.28
CA SER A 256 22.00 3.71 -4.91
C SER A 256 23.11 3.50 -5.92
N ASN A 257 24.24 2.92 -5.51
CA ASN A 257 25.32 2.54 -6.41
C ASN A 257 25.57 1.02 -6.31
N PRO A 258 24.77 0.20 -7.01
CA PRO A 258 24.91 -1.25 -6.99
C PRO A 258 26.27 -1.76 -7.50
N SER A 259 26.95 -0.97 -8.33
CA SER A 259 28.28 -1.32 -8.85
C SER A 259 29.39 -1.18 -7.82
N LEU A 260 29.18 -0.37 -6.77
CA LEU A 260 30.18 0.03 -5.78
C LEU A 260 31.37 0.82 -6.33
N ASP A 261 31.35 1.18 -7.62
CA ASP A 261 32.47 1.84 -8.28
C ASP A 261 32.15 3.31 -8.63
N ASP A 262 30.88 3.69 -8.81
CA ASP A 262 30.51 5.10 -9.07
C ASP A 262 30.69 6.05 -7.87
N ASN A 263 31.00 7.30 -8.18
CA ASN A 263 30.99 8.40 -7.23
C ASN A 263 30.05 9.50 -7.67
N VAL A 264 28.77 9.38 -7.26
CA VAL A 264 27.78 10.45 -7.38
C VAL A 264 28.12 11.52 -6.35
N MET A 265 28.62 12.67 -6.82
CA MET A 265 29.21 13.70 -5.96
C MET A 265 28.50 15.05 -6.03
N LEU A 266 27.67 15.25 -7.06
CA LEU A 266 26.93 16.48 -7.30
C LEU A 266 25.48 16.14 -7.67
N ALA A 267 24.53 16.88 -7.10
CA ALA A 267 23.16 16.95 -7.60
C ALA A 267 22.72 18.42 -7.68
N THR A 268 22.09 18.81 -8.78
CA THR A 268 21.53 20.16 -8.97
C THR A 268 20.03 20.10 -9.17
N PHE A 269 19.30 21.05 -8.60
CA PHE A 269 17.84 21.17 -8.72
C PHE A 269 17.48 22.56 -9.24
N THR A 270 16.83 22.63 -10.39
CA THR A 270 16.24 23.89 -10.89
C THR A 270 14.72 23.81 -10.81
N MET A 271 14.14 24.53 -9.85
CA MET A 271 12.77 24.28 -9.39
C MET A 271 11.87 25.52 -9.38
N ASN A 272 10.68 25.37 -9.95
CA ASN A 272 9.51 26.21 -9.78
C ASN A 272 8.31 25.27 -9.49
N PRO A 273 7.70 25.32 -8.28
CA PRO A 273 7.98 26.23 -7.17
C PRO A 273 9.42 26.15 -6.59
N PRO A 274 9.98 27.24 -6.04
CA PRO A 274 11.35 27.25 -5.52
C PRO A 274 11.56 26.28 -4.36
N VAL A 275 12.73 25.63 -4.31
CA VAL A 275 13.22 24.86 -3.16
C VAL A 275 13.44 25.78 -1.96
N THR A 276 12.90 25.40 -0.81
CA THR A 276 13.17 26.06 0.48
C THR A 276 14.25 25.36 1.26
N ASP A 277 14.30 24.03 1.18
CA ASP A 277 15.24 23.21 1.93
C ASP A 277 15.51 21.90 1.19
N ILE A 278 16.72 21.35 1.37
CA ILE A 278 17.05 20.00 0.96
C ILE A 278 17.67 19.31 2.16
N LYS A 279 16.93 18.37 2.74
CA LYS A 279 17.39 17.58 3.88
C LYS A 279 17.87 16.22 3.37
N GLY A 280 19.16 15.94 3.53
CA GLY A 280 19.65 14.55 3.51
C GLY A 280 19.38 13.87 4.86
N ASP A 281 19.62 12.55 4.93
CA ASP A 281 19.31 11.58 6.01
C ASP A 281 19.71 11.90 7.47
N SER A 282 20.09 13.13 7.82
CA SER A 282 20.65 13.39 9.15
C SER A 282 19.65 13.73 10.26
N GLU A 283 18.38 14.05 10.01
CA GLU A 283 17.44 14.30 11.13
C GLU A 283 15.94 14.20 10.76
N LEU A 284 15.21 13.30 11.42
CA LEU A 284 13.74 13.18 11.37
C LEU A 284 13.15 13.66 12.69
N VAL A 285 12.32 14.72 12.68
CA VAL A 285 11.61 15.19 13.88
C VAL A 285 10.21 14.58 13.93
N MET A 286 10.02 13.66 14.88
CA MET A 286 8.78 12.91 15.06
C MET A 286 8.06 13.35 16.35
N LEU A 287 6.77 13.69 16.25
CA LEU A 287 5.89 13.91 17.39
C LEU A 287 4.90 12.75 17.51
N SER A 288 4.59 12.35 18.74
CA SER A 288 3.51 11.39 19.00
C SER A 288 2.53 11.89 20.03
N PHE A 289 1.25 11.84 19.68
CA PHE A 289 0.13 12.22 20.50
C PHE A 289 -0.84 11.06 20.68
N GLY A 290 -1.61 11.09 21.75
CA GLY A 290 -2.74 10.18 21.89
C GLY A 290 -3.03 9.75 23.30
N ASP A 291 -3.81 8.66 23.38
CA ASP A 291 -4.31 8.13 24.64
C ASP A 291 -3.56 6.87 25.12
N SER A 292 -4.24 6.03 25.89
CA SER A 292 -3.68 4.81 26.48
C SER A 292 -3.16 3.81 25.44
N TYR A 293 -3.78 3.73 24.26
CA TYR A 293 -3.35 2.81 23.20
C TYR A 293 -2.01 3.25 22.60
N GLN A 294 -1.79 4.55 22.42
CA GLN A 294 -0.52 5.11 21.91
C GLN A 294 0.55 5.16 23.00
N SER A 295 0.14 5.39 24.25
CA SER A 295 1.06 5.34 25.40
C SER A 295 1.57 3.92 25.70
N GLY A 296 0.96 2.88 25.11
CA GLY A 296 1.37 1.49 25.31
C GLY A 296 1.00 0.96 26.69
N GLU A 297 -0.14 1.39 27.24
CA GLU A 297 -0.53 1.12 28.62
C GLU A 297 -0.53 -0.39 28.98
N GLY A 298 -0.83 -1.27 28.02
CA GLY A 298 -0.82 -2.71 28.22
C GLY A 298 0.55 -3.39 28.19
N ALA A 299 1.64 -2.71 27.79
CA ALA A 299 2.99 -3.29 27.71
C ALA A 299 3.51 -3.80 29.06
N GLY A 300 3.07 -3.18 30.16
CA GLY A 300 3.53 -3.49 31.51
C GLY A 300 3.22 -4.93 31.96
N SER A 301 2.29 -5.62 31.30
CA SER A 301 1.97 -7.02 31.62
C SER A 301 3.12 -8.00 31.32
N ALA A 302 4.13 -7.59 30.54
CA ALA A 302 5.32 -8.39 30.29
C ALA A 302 6.24 -8.55 31.52
N TYR A 303 6.02 -7.78 32.59
CA TYR A 303 6.89 -7.74 33.76
C TYR A 303 6.25 -8.41 34.98
N ASP A 304 6.68 -9.64 35.27
CA ASP A 304 6.21 -10.41 36.43
C ASP A 304 6.75 -9.88 37.78
N ASP A 305 7.97 -9.35 37.79
CA ASP A 305 8.58 -8.76 38.99
C ASP A 305 8.18 -7.29 39.16
N ILE A 306 7.71 -6.92 40.36
CA ILE A 306 7.23 -5.56 40.63
C ILE A 306 8.34 -4.50 40.60
N GLY A 307 9.57 -4.87 40.95
CA GLY A 307 10.73 -3.97 40.84
C GLY A 307 11.06 -3.69 39.38
N ALA A 308 11.03 -4.72 38.53
CA ALA A 308 11.21 -4.59 37.09
C ALA A 308 10.06 -3.81 36.42
N TYR A 309 8.82 -4.01 36.86
CA TYR A 309 7.65 -3.25 36.40
C TYR A 309 7.85 -1.74 36.65
N ILE A 310 8.15 -1.34 37.90
CA ILE A 310 8.36 0.07 38.26
C ILE A 310 9.60 0.66 37.53
N ALA A 311 10.64 -0.14 37.33
CA ALA A 311 11.87 0.34 36.71
C ALA A 311 11.79 0.45 35.18
N ASN A 312 11.07 -0.46 34.51
CA ASN A 312 11.22 -0.71 33.07
C ASN A 312 9.90 -0.78 32.28
N ALA A 313 8.73 -0.86 32.91
CA ALA A 313 7.47 -0.91 32.15
C ALA A 313 7.15 0.45 31.53
N TYR A 314 7.26 1.52 32.33
CA TYR A 314 6.90 2.88 31.94
C TYR A 314 8.01 3.88 32.27
N GLU A 315 7.92 5.06 31.67
CA GLU A 315 8.83 6.16 32.00
C GLU A 315 8.73 6.54 33.47
N ASN A 316 9.87 6.62 34.15
CA ASN A 316 9.98 6.88 35.60
C ASN A 316 10.78 8.15 35.93
N GLY A 317 11.00 9.01 34.94
CA GLY A 317 11.78 10.25 35.06
C GLY A 317 13.29 10.08 34.88
N SER A 318 13.78 8.86 34.64
CA SER A 318 15.23 8.60 34.45
C SER A 318 15.58 7.56 33.40
N ASN A 319 14.63 6.74 32.96
CA ASN A 319 14.83 5.58 32.10
C ASN A 319 14.54 5.82 30.61
N PHE A 320 14.23 7.06 30.21
CA PHE A 320 14.07 7.44 28.80
C PHE A 320 14.80 8.77 28.54
N PRO A 321 16.14 8.74 28.35
CA PRO A 321 16.97 9.95 28.29
C PRO A 321 17.01 10.63 26.92
N ASP A 322 16.61 9.94 25.84
CA ASP A 322 16.77 10.40 24.44
C ASP A 322 15.56 11.22 23.92
N ALA A 323 14.76 11.80 24.82
CA ALA A 323 13.60 12.63 24.47
C ALA A 323 13.97 14.12 24.41
N ILE A 324 13.32 14.86 23.49
CA ILE A 324 13.31 16.33 23.56
C ILE A 324 12.57 16.75 24.83
N GLY A 325 13.29 17.41 25.74
CA GLY A 325 12.81 17.74 27.08
C GLY A 325 12.95 16.56 28.05
N GLY A 326 13.27 16.87 29.31
CA GLY A 326 13.60 15.87 30.34
C GLY A 326 12.55 14.76 30.53
N SER A 327 13.02 13.58 30.91
CA SER A 327 12.21 12.41 31.21
C SER A 327 11.15 12.71 32.29
N GLN A 328 9.95 12.17 32.13
CA GLN A 328 8.84 12.31 33.07
C GLN A 328 8.59 10.98 33.81
N ASP A 329 8.09 11.05 35.04
CA ASP A 329 7.53 9.89 35.73
C ASP A 329 6.04 9.77 35.39
N THR A 330 5.70 8.70 34.69
CA THR A 330 4.38 8.47 34.11
C THR A 330 3.57 7.39 34.80
N LEU A 331 4.12 6.73 35.82
CA LEU A 331 3.38 5.81 36.69
C LEU A 331 2.29 6.54 37.48
N SER A 332 1.36 5.79 38.08
CA SER A 332 0.29 6.41 38.87
C SER A 332 0.84 7.25 40.03
N PRO A 333 0.16 8.38 40.36
CA PRO A 333 0.51 9.20 41.52
C PRO A 333 0.56 8.40 42.84
N ALA A 334 -0.28 7.37 42.97
CA ALA A 334 -0.34 6.52 44.15
C ALA A 334 0.89 5.62 44.34
N LEU A 335 1.64 5.34 43.26
CA LEU A 335 2.79 4.43 43.28
C LEU A 335 4.11 5.18 43.46
N THR A 336 4.35 6.21 42.64
CA THR A 336 5.63 6.95 42.62
C THR A 336 5.49 8.46 42.76
N GLY A 337 4.26 8.99 42.71
CA GLY A 337 4.00 10.42 42.57
C GLY A 337 4.08 10.92 41.12
N GLY A 338 4.12 10.02 40.14
CA GLY A 338 4.08 10.32 38.71
C GLY A 338 2.74 10.92 38.25
N ASN A 339 2.64 11.20 36.95
CA ASN A 339 1.46 11.86 36.36
C ASN A 339 0.36 10.87 35.89
N GLY A 340 0.61 9.56 35.96
CA GLY A 340 -0.31 8.49 35.55
C GLY A 340 -0.64 8.48 34.05
N CYS A 341 0.26 8.97 33.20
CA CYS A 341 0.11 8.86 31.74
C CYS A 341 0.46 7.45 31.22
N HIS A 342 1.07 6.59 32.04
CA HIS A 342 1.45 5.20 31.72
C HIS A 342 2.12 5.05 30.36
N ARG A 343 3.10 5.91 30.10
CA ARG A 343 3.82 5.91 28.82
C ARG A 343 4.92 4.86 28.86
N ALA A 344 4.69 3.75 28.17
CA ALA A 344 5.55 2.59 28.20
C ALA A 344 6.88 2.86 27.50
N LEU A 345 7.93 2.20 27.97
CA LEU A 345 9.22 2.20 27.25
C LEU A 345 9.13 1.44 25.93
N ALA A 346 8.17 0.52 25.82
CA ALA A 346 7.94 -0.32 24.66
C ALA A 346 6.68 0.07 23.88
N ASN A 347 6.19 1.31 24.03
CA ASN A 347 5.07 1.80 23.23
C ASN A 347 5.46 1.95 21.75
N TYR A 348 4.48 1.91 20.85
CA TYR A 348 4.76 1.89 19.42
C TYR A 348 5.56 3.12 18.93
N PRO A 349 5.35 4.37 19.43
CA PRO A 349 6.09 5.52 18.93
C PRO A 349 7.60 5.38 19.15
N LYS A 350 8.02 4.85 20.30
CA LYS A 350 9.45 4.59 20.59
C LYS A 350 10.00 3.49 19.70
N GLN A 351 9.25 2.41 19.48
CA GLN A 351 9.66 1.34 18.58
C GLN A 351 9.81 1.81 17.14
N VAL A 352 8.84 2.58 16.63
CA VAL A 352 8.89 3.16 15.28
C VAL A 352 10.07 4.11 15.15
N ALA A 353 10.30 4.98 16.14
CA ALA A 353 11.47 5.84 16.14
C ALA A 353 12.78 5.04 16.14
N ASP A 354 12.85 3.92 16.88
CA ASP A 354 14.01 3.04 16.89
C ASP A 354 14.22 2.32 15.55
N TRP A 355 13.16 1.87 14.87
CA TRP A 355 13.29 1.22 13.56
C TRP A 355 13.67 2.21 12.46
N LEU A 356 13.12 3.43 12.52
CA LEU A 356 13.51 4.51 11.62
C LEU A 356 14.93 5.02 11.90
N ARG A 357 15.58 4.64 13.02
CA ARG A 357 16.97 5.04 13.30
C ARG A 357 18.01 4.39 12.40
N ASP A 358 17.66 3.28 11.76
CA ASP A 358 18.54 2.63 10.78
C ASP A 358 18.69 3.49 9.52
N ASP A 359 17.67 4.29 9.18
CA ASP A 359 17.61 5.15 7.99
C ASP A 359 17.76 6.65 8.31
N PHE A 360 17.38 7.10 9.51
CA PHE A 360 17.34 8.53 9.91
C PHE A 360 17.88 8.76 11.32
N SER A 361 18.47 9.93 11.61
CA SER A 361 18.65 10.32 13.04
C SER A 361 17.33 10.87 13.61
N VAL A 362 16.56 10.01 14.30
CA VAL A 362 15.22 10.34 14.78
C VAL A 362 15.24 11.09 16.12
N ARG A 363 14.64 12.29 16.14
CA ARG A 363 14.29 13.02 17.36
C ARG A 363 12.81 12.85 17.68
N LEU A 364 12.52 12.06 18.71
CA LEU A 364 11.16 11.77 19.15
C LEU A 364 10.72 12.71 20.28
N VAL A 365 9.53 13.29 20.13
CA VAL A 365 8.76 13.92 21.21
C VAL A 365 7.49 13.10 21.42
N ASP A 366 7.54 12.20 22.37
CA ASP A 366 6.39 11.39 22.76
C ASP A 366 5.62 12.10 23.88
N LEU A 367 4.37 12.46 23.63
CA LEU A 367 3.45 13.14 24.55
C LEU A 367 2.15 12.36 24.75
N THR A 368 2.13 11.10 24.31
CA THR A 368 1.02 10.18 24.55
C THR A 368 0.72 10.05 26.05
N CYS A 369 -0.56 10.00 26.41
CA CYS A 369 -0.97 9.95 27.82
C CYS A 369 -2.27 9.17 28.01
N SER A 370 -2.21 8.13 28.84
CA SER A 370 -3.40 7.37 29.26
C SER A 370 -4.49 8.28 29.84
N GLY A 371 -5.72 8.05 29.37
CA GLY A 371 -6.91 8.82 29.73
C GLY A 371 -7.06 10.17 29.01
N ALA A 372 -6.14 10.53 28.11
CA ALA A 372 -6.26 11.75 27.31
C ALA A 372 -7.47 11.72 26.38
N LYS A 373 -8.11 12.87 26.22
CA LYS A 373 -9.24 13.13 25.32
C LYS A 373 -8.83 14.17 24.29
N ILE A 374 -9.60 14.32 23.22
CA ILE A 374 -9.45 15.45 22.30
C ILE A 374 -9.66 16.77 23.07
N GLU A 375 -10.70 16.82 23.89
CA GLU A 375 -11.10 18.00 24.68
C GLU A 375 -10.61 17.95 26.13
N PRO A 376 -10.59 19.10 26.86
CA PRO A 376 -10.14 19.17 28.25
C PRO A 376 -10.81 18.15 29.19
N GLY A 377 -10.02 17.61 30.12
CA GLY A 377 -10.46 16.58 31.06
C GLY A 377 -9.58 16.45 32.30
N GLY A 378 -9.58 15.27 32.92
CA GLY A 378 -8.72 14.98 34.09
C GLY A 378 -7.25 14.72 33.74
N LYS A 379 -6.91 14.76 32.45
CA LYS A 379 -5.59 14.55 31.86
C LYS A 379 -5.36 15.64 30.81
N PRO A 380 -4.08 15.95 30.48
CA PRO A 380 -3.77 16.84 29.37
C PRO A 380 -4.53 16.44 28.11
N PRO A 381 -5.35 17.34 27.52
CA PRO A 381 -6.06 17.04 26.29
C PRO A 381 -5.06 16.89 25.14
N ILE A 382 -5.45 16.17 24.10
CA ILE A 382 -4.65 16.05 22.88
C ILE A 382 -4.65 17.40 22.16
N VAL A 383 -5.81 18.09 22.09
CA VAL A 383 -5.97 19.33 21.33
C VAL A 383 -6.54 20.47 22.18
N GLY A 384 -7.83 20.48 22.50
CA GLY A 384 -8.48 21.66 23.05
C GLY A 384 -10.00 21.61 22.97
N ASP A 385 -10.67 22.69 23.35
CA ASP A 385 -12.13 22.73 23.53
C ASP A 385 -12.83 23.12 22.22
N LEU A 386 -13.62 22.20 21.66
CA LEU A 386 -14.36 22.39 20.41
C LEU A 386 -15.33 23.58 20.51
N ALA A 387 -15.94 23.81 21.66
CA ALA A 387 -16.90 24.89 21.85
C ALA A 387 -16.24 26.27 21.76
N THR A 388 -14.97 26.37 22.16
CA THR A 388 -14.19 27.60 22.01
C THR A 388 -13.50 27.70 20.64
N GLY A 389 -13.13 26.55 20.06
CA GLY A 389 -12.33 26.47 18.86
C GLY A 389 -10.83 26.68 19.09
N ASP A 390 -10.38 26.75 20.35
CA ASP A 390 -9.00 27.04 20.73
C ASP A 390 -8.25 25.76 21.15
N VAL A 391 -6.95 25.70 20.82
CA VAL A 391 -6.01 24.70 21.35
C VAL A 391 -5.74 25.04 22.83
N ASP A 392 -5.85 24.06 23.73
CA ASP A 392 -5.65 24.31 25.16
C ASP A 392 -4.17 24.56 25.47
N SER A 393 -3.95 25.43 26.45
CA SER A 393 -2.64 25.75 27.02
C SER A 393 -1.96 24.57 27.71
N ASP A 394 -2.72 23.57 28.18
CA ASP A 394 -2.19 22.34 28.79
C ASP A 394 -2.29 21.11 27.86
N SER A 395 -2.53 21.33 26.56
CA SER A 395 -2.65 20.25 25.58
C SER A 395 -1.31 19.63 25.19
N GLN A 396 -1.35 18.41 24.68
CA GLN A 396 -0.21 17.72 24.10
C GLN A 396 0.40 18.53 22.93
N ILE A 397 -0.42 19.20 22.12
CA ILE A 397 0.07 20.11 21.06
C ILE A 397 0.91 21.25 21.65
N THR A 398 0.39 21.94 22.68
CA THR A 398 1.09 23.07 23.29
C THR A 398 2.39 22.61 23.96
N ASP A 399 2.38 21.46 24.63
CA ASP A 399 3.56 20.85 25.24
C ASP A 399 4.61 20.45 24.19
N ALA A 400 4.21 19.93 23.02
CA ALA A 400 5.12 19.63 21.92
C ALA A 400 5.83 20.89 21.43
N ILE A 401 5.07 21.96 21.19
CA ILE A 401 5.62 23.24 20.71
C ILE A 401 6.63 23.79 21.72
N ALA A 402 6.32 23.72 23.02
CA ALA A 402 7.22 24.15 24.07
C ALA A 402 8.52 23.33 24.10
N ARG A 403 8.42 21.99 23.97
CA ARG A 403 9.58 21.08 23.94
C ARG A 403 10.46 21.31 22.72
N LEU A 404 9.89 21.43 21.52
CA LEU A 404 10.63 21.77 20.30
C LEU A 404 11.45 23.05 20.49
N GLY A 405 10.83 24.09 21.08
CA GLY A 405 11.50 25.36 21.36
C GLY A 405 12.70 25.26 22.32
N THR A 406 12.72 24.27 23.23
CA THR A 406 13.87 24.07 24.13
C THR A 406 15.12 23.57 23.42
N GLU A 407 14.96 22.90 22.28
CA GLU A 407 16.04 22.40 21.43
C GLU A 407 16.32 23.30 20.21
N GLY A 408 15.65 24.46 20.14
CA GLY A 408 15.81 25.40 19.03
C GLY A 408 15.09 24.99 17.74
N LEU A 409 14.13 24.05 17.82
CA LEU A 409 13.30 23.62 16.70
C LEU A 409 11.98 24.42 16.63
N GLU A 410 11.50 24.64 15.42
CA GLU A 410 10.22 25.27 15.12
C GLU A 410 9.15 24.26 14.69
N ARG A 411 7.88 24.68 14.68
CA ARG A 411 6.73 23.86 14.27
C ARG A 411 6.81 23.36 12.82
N THR A 412 7.57 24.07 11.99
CA THR A 412 7.83 23.75 10.58
C THR A 412 8.93 22.72 10.38
N ASP A 413 9.70 22.43 11.43
CA ASP A 413 10.78 21.44 11.39
C ASP A 413 10.29 20.01 11.64
N VAL A 414 9.05 19.88 12.13
CA VAL A 414 8.39 18.60 12.35
C VAL A 414 8.10 17.93 11.01
N ASP A 415 8.57 16.69 10.86
CA ASP A 415 8.44 15.90 9.64
C ASP A 415 7.29 14.88 9.77
N LEU A 416 7.09 14.28 10.96
CA LEU A 416 6.06 13.27 11.21
C LEU A 416 5.30 13.51 12.52
N VAL A 417 3.97 13.37 12.49
CA VAL A 417 3.09 13.33 13.65
C VAL A 417 2.31 12.02 13.64
N THR A 418 2.39 11.22 14.70
CA THR A 418 1.48 10.10 14.91
C THR A 418 0.46 10.45 15.98
N VAL A 419 -0.81 10.13 15.74
CA VAL A 419 -1.89 10.45 16.69
C VAL A 419 -2.93 9.34 16.72
N GLY A 420 -3.35 8.94 17.91
CA GLY A 420 -4.59 8.17 18.10
C GLY A 420 -5.47 8.85 19.14
N MET A 421 -6.74 9.03 18.81
CA MET A 421 -7.65 9.85 19.61
C MET A 421 -9.11 9.45 19.40
N GLY A 422 -9.92 9.62 20.44
CA GLY A 422 -11.38 9.46 20.38
C GLY A 422 -11.98 8.38 21.28
N GLY A 423 -11.21 7.38 21.71
CA GLY A 423 -11.69 6.28 22.55
C GLY A 423 -12.19 6.76 23.92
N ASN A 424 -11.47 7.69 24.55
CA ASN A 424 -11.87 8.31 25.81
C ASN A 424 -13.02 9.33 25.65
N ASP A 425 -13.11 10.00 24.50
CA ASP A 425 -14.23 10.86 24.14
C ASP A 425 -15.52 10.05 23.95
N ALA A 426 -15.41 8.87 23.34
CA ALA A 426 -16.49 7.89 23.18
C ALA A 426 -16.81 7.11 24.46
N LYS A 427 -16.07 7.30 25.55
CA LYS A 427 -16.23 6.57 26.82
C LYS A 427 -16.04 5.05 26.71
N PHE A 428 -15.07 4.58 25.93
CA PHE A 428 -14.81 3.14 25.78
C PHE A 428 -14.57 2.41 27.11
N SER A 429 -13.87 3.02 28.08
CA SER A 429 -13.70 2.44 29.42
C SER A 429 -15.02 2.23 30.18
N SER A 430 -16.02 3.08 29.93
CA SER A 430 -17.36 2.92 30.50
C SER A 430 -18.12 1.76 29.85
N LEU A 431 -17.92 1.52 28.55
CA LEU A 431 -18.44 0.34 27.85
C LEU A 431 -17.87 -0.95 28.44
N VAL A 432 -16.54 -1.03 28.61
CA VAL A 432 -15.87 -2.19 29.22
C VAL A 432 -16.43 -2.46 30.62
N THR A 433 -16.57 -1.42 31.44
CA THR A 433 -17.16 -1.51 32.78
C THR A 433 -18.62 -2.01 32.74
N ALA A 434 -19.43 -1.49 31.81
CA ALA A 434 -20.81 -1.92 31.61
C ALA A 434 -20.91 -3.40 31.20
N CYS A 435 -19.90 -3.94 30.52
CA CYS A 435 -19.87 -5.32 30.04
C CYS A 435 -19.29 -6.32 31.06
N ILE A 436 -18.40 -5.90 31.95
CA ILE A 436 -17.85 -6.76 33.02
C ILE A 436 -18.84 -6.89 34.19
N ALA A 437 -19.51 -5.80 34.57
CA ALA A 437 -20.38 -5.77 35.75
C ALA A 437 -21.48 -6.86 35.76
N PRO A 438 -22.21 -7.13 34.66
CA PRO A 438 -23.19 -8.22 34.61
C PRO A 438 -22.55 -9.59 34.84
N THR A 439 -21.35 -9.81 34.31
CA THR A 439 -20.61 -11.07 34.50
C THR A 439 -20.22 -11.24 35.97
N LEU A 440 -19.74 -10.18 36.62
CA LEU A 440 -19.39 -10.21 38.05
C LEU A 440 -20.59 -10.54 38.92
N VAL A 441 -21.72 -9.84 38.73
CA VAL A 441 -22.97 -10.09 39.47
C VAL A 441 -23.46 -11.52 39.23
N ARG A 442 -23.39 -12.04 38.00
CA ARG A 442 -23.76 -13.44 37.69
C ARG A 442 -22.88 -14.44 38.44
N ARG A 443 -21.57 -14.21 38.53
CA ARG A 443 -20.63 -15.09 39.26
C ARG A 443 -20.86 -15.06 40.77
N ILE A 444 -21.08 -13.86 41.35
CA ILE A 444 -21.42 -13.71 42.78
C ILE A 444 -22.70 -14.48 43.10
N LEU A 445 -23.76 -14.27 42.32
CA LEU A 445 -25.04 -14.96 42.54
C LEU A 445 -24.92 -16.48 42.38
N ALA A 446 -24.09 -16.97 41.44
CA ALA A 446 -23.84 -18.39 41.27
C ALA A 446 -23.05 -19.01 42.43
N ALA A 447 -22.14 -18.26 43.04
CA ALA A 447 -21.34 -18.69 44.19
C ALA A 447 -22.07 -18.54 45.53
N TYR A 448 -23.21 -17.83 45.58
CA TYR A 448 -23.96 -17.59 46.82
C TYR A 448 -24.88 -18.78 47.17
N ASP A 449 -24.61 -19.46 48.29
CA ASP A 449 -25.23 -20.72 48.75
C ASP A 449 -26.78 -20.71 48.87
N ARG A 450 -27.41 -19.52 48.79
CA ARG A 450 -28.86 -19.32 48.95
C ARG A 450 -29.61 -18.99 47.65
N THR A 451 -28.95 -18.99 46.49
CA THR A 451 -29.56 -18.54 45.23
C THR A 451 -30.55 -19.57 44.66
N PRO A 452 -31.87 -19.28 44.63
CA PRO A 452 -32.84 -20.14 43.96
C PRO A 452 -32.61 -20.15 42.44
N TRP A 453 -32.83 -21.28 41.76
CA TRP A 453 -32.71 -21.41 40.29
C TRP A 453 -33.38 -20.28 39.47
N LEU A 454 -34.47 -19.70 39.99
CA LEU A 454 -35.20 -18.62 39.32
C LEU A 454 -34.45 -17.27 39.31
N LEU A 455 -33.50 -17.06 40.23
CA LEU A 455 -32.66 -15.86 40.31
C LEU A 455 -31.49 -15.92 39.31
N ASN A 456 -30.96 -17.10 38.99
CA ASN A 456 -30.06 -17.28 37.85
C ASN A 456 -30.71 -16.88 36.52
N GLN A 457 -32.05 -16.95 36.42
CA GLN A 457 -32.78 -16.48 35.23
C GLN A 457 -33.05 -14.97 35.28
N ALA A 458 -33.21 -14.39 36.48
CA ALA A 458 -33.36 -12.94 36.65
C ALA A 458 -32.05 -12.19 36.40
N ALA A 459 -30.90 -12.78 36.79
CA ALA A 459 -29.57 -12.22 36.52
C ALA A 459 -29.28 -12.10 35.02
N LYS A 460 -29.89 -12.93 34.16
CA LYS A 460 -29.84 -12.80 32.70
C LYS A 460 -30.56 -11.56 32.14
N LEU A 461 -31.31 -10.85 32.97
CA LEU A 461 -31.91 -9.56 32.59
C LEU A 461 -30.92 -8.40 32.73
N LEU A 462 -29.76 -8.62 33.35
CA LEU A 462 -28.63 -7.70 33.37
C LEU A 462 -27.71 -8.04 32.21
N THR A 463 -27.68 -7.17 31.21
CA THR A 463 -26.81 -7.28 30.04
C THR A 463 -26.00 -6.00 29.90
N CYS A 464 -24.88 -6.06 29.19
CA CYS A 464 -24.02 -4.92 28.96
C CYS A 464 -24.82 -3.74 28.38
N LYS A 465 -25.63 -4.02 27.35
CA LYS A 465 -26.55 -3.05 26.74
C LYS A 465 -27.37 -2.28 27.75
N ARG A 466 -28.06 -2.98 28.66
CA ARG A 466 -28.99 -2.33 29.60
C ARG A 466 -28.26 -1.47 30.63
N ILE A 467 -27.01 -1.82 30.96
CA ILE A 467 -26.20 -1.00 31.85
C ILE A 467 -25.69 0.22 31.08
N ASP A 468 -25.22 0.06 29.84
CA ASP A 468 -24.76 1.19 29.03
C ASP A 468 -25.88 2.21 28.80
N GLU A 469 -26.99 1.79 28.17
CA GLU A 469 -28.10 2.67 27.77
C GLU A 469 -28.71 3.46 28.93
N ARG A 470 -28.60 2.92 30.15
CA ARG A 470 -29.21 3.51 31.34
C ARG A 470 -28.26 4.38 32.16
N PHE A 471 -26.97 4.11 32.12
CA PHE A 471 -26.02 4.71 33.07
C PHE A 471 -24.79 5.33 32.41
N MET A 472 -24.25 4.70 31.37
CA MET A 472 -22.98 5.11 30.77
C MET A 472 -23.17 6.00 29.54
N HIS A 473 -24.25 5.75 28.78
CA HIS A 473 -24.62 6.51 27.59
C HIS A 473 -23.46 6.62 26.58
N VAL A 474 -22.80 5.49 26.29
CA VAL A 474 -21.68 5.43 25.33
C VAL A 474 -22.17 5.79 23.93
N GLY A 475 -23.38 5.35 23.55
CA GLY A 475 -23.98 5.69 22.26
C GLY A 475 -24.04 7.20 21.99
N ASP A 476 -24.53 7.99 22.95
CA ASP A 476 -24.62 9.44 22.82
C ASP A 476 -23.24 10.11 22.70
N ALA A 477 -22.22 9.53 23.35
CA ALA A 477 -20.85 10.03 23.29
C ALA A 477 -20.21 9.76 21.92
N ILE A 478 -20.48 8.59 21.32
CA ILE A 478 -20.04 8.25 19.96
C ILE A 478 -20.68 9.19 18.93
N ASP A 479 -21.97 9.50 19.08
CA ASP A 479 -22.69 10.36 18.14
C ASP A 479 -22.08 11.79 18.08
N GLY A 480 -21.48 12.26 19.18
CA GLY A 480 -20.76 13.54 19.23
C GLY A 480 -19.28 13.47 18.84
N LEU A 481 -18.72 12.30 18.57
CA LEU A 481 -17.29 12.12 18.33
C LEU A 481 -16.83 12.71 16.99
N ALA A 482 -17.68 12.63 15.96
CA ALA A 482 -17.29 13.05 14.60
C ALA A 482 -16.84 14.52 14.55
N ASP A 483 -17.59 15.42 15.19
CA ASP A 483 -17.25 16.86 15.19
C ASP A 483 -15.93 17.14 15.91
N LYS A 484 -15.66 16.40 16.99
CA LYS A 484 -14.40 16.50 17.73
C LYS A 484 -13.21 16.03 16.90
N GLN A 485 -13.37 14.92 16.17
CA GLN A 485 -12.34 14.41 15.25
C GLN A 485 -11.99 15.45 14.19
N ARG A 486 -12.99 16.04 13.52
CA ARG A 486 -12.75 17.08 12.50
C ARG A 486 -12.05 18.32 13.06
N PHE A 487 -12.43 18.73 14.27
CA PHE A 487 -11.75 19.82 14.96
C PHE A 487 -10.29 19.49 15.22
N ALA A 488 -10.01 18.33 15.80
CA ALA A 488 -8.66 17.90 16.13
C ALA A 488 -7.76 17.78 14.88
N GLN A 489 -8.26 17.17 13.81
CA GLN A 489 -7.55 17.03 12.54
C GLN A 489 -7.10 18.39 11.97
N ARG A 490 -7.99 19.38 12.01
CA ARG A 490 -7.68 20.74 11.54
C ARG A 490 -6.64 21.42 12.43
N GLU A 491 -6.78 21.34 13.75
CA GLU A 491 -5.85 22.03 14.65
C GLU A 491 -4.46 21.38 14.66
N LEU A 492 -4.37 20.05 14.53
CA LEU A 492 -3.08 19.36 14.34
C LEU A 492 -2.38 19.84 13.07
N ARG A 493 -3.12 19.98 11.96
CA ARG A 493 -2.59 20.49 10.70
C ARG A 493 -2.13 21.95 10.81
N ASN A 494 -2.89 22.79 11.51
CA ASN A 494 -2.51 24.17 11.79
C ASN A 494 -1.25 24.27 12.67
N ALA A 495 -1.12 23.36 13.64
CA ALA A 495 0.00 23.33 14.56
C ALA A 495 1.29 22.88 13.85
N PHE A 496 1.23 21.91 12.96
CA PHE A 496 2.40 21.30 12.30
C PHE A 496 2.24 21.30 10.77
N PRO A 497 2.42 22.45 10.11
CA PRO A 497 2.05 22.65 8.71
C PRO A 497 2.96 21.94 7.69
N ASN A 498 4.07 21.34 8.11
CA ASN A 498 4.99 20.60 7.23
C ASN A 498 5.02 19.10 7.53
N ALA A 499 4.33 18.65 8.58
CA ALA A 499 4.36 17.26 8.99
C ALA A 499 3.35 16.42 8.23
N ASP A 500 3.73 15.17 7.95
CA ASP A 500 2.79 14.10 7.67
C ASP A 500 2.11 13.67 8.98
N ILE A 501 0.79 13.54 8.98
CA ILE A 501 -0.02 13.25 10.17
C ILE A 501 -0.69 11.89 9.99
N PHE A 502 -0.29 10.93 10.82
CA PHE A 502 -0.82 9.57 10.81
C PHE A 502 -1.85 9.40 11.91
N GLN A 503 -3.12 9.27 11.53
CA GLN A 503 -4.20 8.95 12.44
C GLN A 503 -4.34 7.45 12.59
N VAL A 504 -3.91 6.94 13.74
CA VAL A 504 -4.03 5.54 14.12
C VAL A 504 -5.44 5.32 14.69
N ASP A 505 -6.17 4.36 14.13
CA ASP A 505 -7.45 3.89 14.69
C ASP A 505 -7.22 2.90 15.86
N TYR A 506 -8.28 2.29 16.37
CA TYR A 506 -8.17 1.32 17.47
C TYR A 506 -8.27 -0.12 16.95
N PRO A 507 -7.44 -1.05 17.46
CA PRO A 507 -7.47 -2.44 17.04
C PRO A 507 -8.76 -3.14 17.47
N GLY A 508 -9.28 -4.04 16.63
CA GLY A 508 -10.36 -4.94 17.00
C GLY A 508 -9.87 -5.96 18.03
N VAL A 509 -10.36 -5.89 19.27
CA VAL A 509 -9.91 -6.76 20.36
C VAL A 509 -10.86 -7.93 20.66
N LEU A 510 -12.13 -7.83 20.25
CA LEU A 510 -13.16 -8.81 20.59
C LEU A 510 -13.30 -9.91 19.51
N PRO A 511 -13.73 -11.13 19.89
CA PRO A 511 -14.05 -12.18 18.93
C PRO A 511 -15.30 -11.89 18.12
N ASP A 512 -15.42 -12.57 16.98
CA ASP A 512 -16.71 -12.66 16.28
C ASP A 512 -17.78 -13.26 17.22
N PRO A 513 -18.95 -12.61 17.36
CA PRO A 513 -20.00 -13.04 18.28
C PRO A 513 -20.47 -14.49 18.09
N ASP A 514 -20.48 -15.00 16.86
CA ASP A 514 -20.94 -16.36 16.56
C ASP A 514 -19.92 -17.42 16.99
N SER A 515 -18.68 -17.01 17.22
CA SER A 515 -17.56 -17.87 17.64
C SER A 515 -17.05 -17.59 19.06
N ALA A 516 -17.70 -16.66 19.78
CA ALA A 516 -17.22 -16.16 21.04
C ALA A 516 -17.16 -17.27 22.12
N PRO A 517 -16.03 -17.45 22.82
CA PRO A 517 -15.94 -18.38 23.94
C PRO A 517 -16.84 -17.93 25.09
N SER A 518 -17.18 -18.87 25.99
CA SER A 518 -17.99 -18.57 27.18
C SER A 518 -17.35 -17.56 28.13
N TRP A 519 -16.02 -17.41 28.06
CA TRP A 519 -15.23 -16.44 28.81
C TRP A 519 -14.32 -15.67 27.86
N CYS A 520 -14.44 -14.35 27.85
CA CYS A 520 -13.55 -13.49 27.08
C CYS A 520 -13.10 -12.28 27.90
N GLY A 521 -11.99 -12.45 28.63
CA GLY A 521 -11.37 -11.36 29.38
C GLY A 521 -12.27 -10.65 30.41
N GLY A 522 -13.33 -11.31 30.92
CA GLY A 522 -14.31 -10.71 31.83
C GLY A 522 -15.67 -10.40 31.20
N ILE A 523 -15.76 -10.38 29.86
CA ILE A 523 -17.00 -10.20 29.12
C ILE A 523 -17.64 -11.57 28.86
N GLY A 524 -18.93 -11.70 29.16
CA GLY A 524 -19.67 -12.93 28.92
C GLY A 524 -20.08 -13.04 27.45
N ALA A 525 -20.19 -14.27 26.93
CA ALA A 525 -20.56 -14.53 25.52
C ALA A 525 -21.83 -13.79 25.06
N ASP A 526 -22.85 -13.68 25.94
CA ASP A 526 -24.11 -12.98 25.65
C ASP A 526 -23.93 -11.45 25.44
N ASP A 527 -22.82 -10.88 25.88
CA ASP A 527 -22.55 -9.44 25.86
C ASP A 527 -21.49 -9.05 24.80
N ILE A 528 -20.79 -10.02 24.20
CA ILE A 528 -19.75 -9.79 23.20
C ILE A 528 -20.29 -9.07 21.97
N ALA A 529 -21.44 -9.50 21.44
CA ALA A 529 -22.05 -8.89 20.25
C ALA A 529 -22.29 -7.38 20.40
N TYR A 530 -22.71 -6.97 21.60
CA TYR A 530 -22.94 -5.57 21.88
C TYR A 530 -21.65 -4.79 22.07
N ALA A 531 -20.70 -5.34 22.81
CA ALA A 531 -19.40 -4.71 23.05
C ALA A 531 -18.63 -4.50 21.73
N ASP A 532 -18.61 -5.53 20.88
CA ASP A 532 -17.96 -5.52 19.57
C ASP A 532 -18.58 -4.47 18.65
N ALA A 533 -19.90 -4.43 18.55
CA ALA A 533 -20.58 -3.44 17.72
C ALA A 533 -20.37 -1.99 18.19
N MET A 534 -20.34 -1.75 19.50
CA MET A 534 -20.07 -0.42 20.03
C MET A 534 -18.60 0.00 19.80
N ALA A 535 -17.65 -0.93 19.91
CA ALA A 535 -16.26 -0.69 19.55
C ALA A 535 -16.11 -0.39 18.05
N GLY A 536 -16.78 -1.17 17.19
CA GLY A 536 -16.83 -0.96 15.75
C GLY A 536 -17.35 0.43 15.38
N ARG A 537 -18.41 0.91 16.03
CA ARG A 537 -18.94 2.27 15.81
C ARG A 537 -17.90 3.38 16.09
N ILE A 538 -17.03 3.20 17.09
CA ILE A 538 -15.98 4.19 17.39
C ILE A 538 -14.99 4.23 16.22
N THR A 539 -14.53 3.06 15.78
CA THR A 539 -13.62 2.92 14.63
C THR A 539 -14.26 3.50 13.37
N ASP A 540 -15.53 3.21 13.09
CA ASP A 540 -16.25 3.71 11.91
C ASP A 540 -16.28 5.25 11.86
N VAL A 541 -16.52 5.90 13.00
CA VAL A 541 -16.49 7.38 13.08
C VAL A 541 -15.10 7.91 12.77
N ILE A 542 -14.05 7.29 13.31
CA ILE A 542 -12.65 7.69 13.06
C ILE A 542 -12.31 7.52 11.57
N SER A 543 -12.55 6.34 11.00
CA SER A 543 -12.25 6.08 9.60
C SER A 543 -13.06 6.96 8.64
N THR A 544 -14.34 7.20 8.94
CA THR A 544 -15.19 8.08 8.13
C THR A 544 -14.67 9.52 8.17
N THR A 545 -14.35 10.05 9.35
CA THR A 545 -13.87 11.45 9.44
C THR A 545 -12.51 11.65 8.77
N VAL A 546 -11.62 10.65 8.82
CA VAL A 546 -10.34 10.68 8.07
C VAL A 546 -10.55 10.54 6.56
N ALA A 547 -11.54 9.78 6.10
CA ALA A 547 -11.88 9.68 4.68
C ALA A 547 -12.44 11.02 4.13
N GLU A 548 -13.10 11.81 4.97
CA GLU A 548 -13.69 13.09 4.61
C GLU A 548 -12.75 14.29 4.80
N LYS A 549 -11.47 14.07 5.14
CA LYS A 549 -10.48 15.11 5.43
C LYS A 549 -10.36 16.19 4.33
N GLY A 550 -10.43 15.82 3.05
CA GLY A 550 -10.43 16.76 1.92
C GLY A 550 -11.63 17.71 1.85
N GLN A 551 -12.73 17.37 2.54
CA GLN A 551 -13.90 18.24 2.69
C GLN A 551 -13.75 19.23 3.85
N ILE A 552 -12.85 18.94 4.81
CA ILE A 552 -12.54 19.79 5.96
C ILE A 552 -11.55 20.88 5.54
N ASP A 553 -10.49 20.47 4.85
CA ASP A 553 -9.48 21.33 4.24
C ASP A 553 -8.86 20.57 3.05
N ALA A 554 -8.85 21.17 1.86
CA ALA A 554 -8.28 20.55 0.67
C ALA A 554 -6.78 20.21 0.84
N GLY A 555 -6.08 20.87 1.76
CA GLY A 555 -4.71 20.57 2.12
C GLY A 555 -4.53 19.33 3.01
N LEU A 556 -5.59 18.81 3.65
CA LEU A 556 -5.49 17.63 4.52
C LEU A 556 -5.36 16.32 3.74
N ASP A 557 -5.88 16.23 2.51
CA ASP A 557 -5.87 14.98 1.74
C ASP A 557 -4.47 14.42 1.50
N ARG A 558 -3.47 15.30 1.48
CA ARG A 558 -2.09 14.99 1.13
C ARG A 558 -1.16 14.71 2.32
N TYR A 559 -1.47 15.27 3.50
CA TYR A 559 -0.59 15.19 4.69
C TYR A 559 -1.25 14.47 5.85
N TYR A 560 -2.42 13.85 5.66
CA TYR A 560 -3.15 13.20 6.73
C TYR A 560 -3.54 11.78 6.29
N ALA A 561 -2.83 10.77 6.78
CA ALA A 561 -3.01 9.38 6.39
C ALA A 561 -3.70 8.57 7.50
N PRO A 562 -4.68 7.70 7.17
CA PRO A 562 -5.18 6.72 8.11
C PRO A 562 -4.14 5.60 8.31
N VAL A 563 -4.00 5.14 9.55
CA VAL A 563 -3.33 3.87 9.89
C VAL A 563 -4.39 2.94 10.46
N GLU A 564 -4.90 2.05 9.61
CA GLU A 564 -5.99 1.11 9.94
C GLU A 564 -5.44 -0.14 10.65
N VAL A 565 -5.48 -0.12 11.98
CA VAL A 565 -5.11 -1.25 12.85
C VAL A 565 -6.32 -2.02 13.36
N SER A 566 -7.54 -1.51 13.15
CA SER A 566 -8.81 -2.18 13.48
C SER A 566 -8.91 -3.61 12.96
N ARG A 567 -8.24 -3.92 11.85
CA ARG A 567 -8.21 -5.26 11.23
C ARG A 567 -6.92 -6.05 11.51
N ALA A 568 -5.91 -5.44 12.12
CA ALA A 568 -4.56 -5.99 12.26
C ALA A 568 -4.47 -7.15 13.27
N PHE A 569 -5.29 -7.11 14.32
CA PHE A 569 -5.20 -8.09 15.41
C PHE A 569 -5.94 -9.40 15.10
N GLY A 570 -6.71 -9.46 14.00
CA GLY A 570 -7.55 -10.59 13.64
C GLY A 570 -8.78 -10.74 14.54
N ALA A 571 -9.63 -11.74 14.24
CA ALA A 571 -10.75 -12.06 15.12
C ALA A 571 -10.20 -12.69 16.41
N ASN A 572 -10.65 -12.18 17.56
CA ASN A 572 -10.40 -12.77 18.89
C ASN A 572 -9.04 -12.46 19.56
N ALA A 573 -8.58 -11.21 19.51
CA ALA A 573 -7.29 -10.81 20.08
C ALA A 573 -7.22 -10.81 21.63
N LEU A 574 -8.37 -10.63 22.29
CA LEU A 574 -8.51 -10.63 23.75
C LEU A 574 -8.60 -12.03 24.35
N CYS A 575 -9.24 -12.97 23.65
CA CYS A 575 -9.48 -14.31 24.17
C CYS A 575 -9.27 -15.41 23.12
N PRO A 576 -8.08 -15.45 22.47
CA PRO A 576 -7.78 -16.45 21.46
C PRO A 576 -7.82 -17.87 22.04
N ALA A 577 -7.91 -18.86 21.15
CA ALA A 577 -7.97 -20.26 21.54
C ALA A 577 -6.73 -20.72 22.34
N ASP A 578 -5.55 -20.22 21.97
CA ASP A 578 -4.32 -20.32 22.77
C ASP A 578 -4.06 -18.96 23.45
N PRO A 579 -4.07 -18.89 24.80
CA PRO A 579 -3.74 -17.65 25.52
C PRO A 579 -2.36 -17.06 25.18
N ALA A 580 -1.42 -17.85 24.65
CA ALA A 580 -0.12 -17.35 24.20
C ALA A 580 -0.20 -16.49 22.92
N ASP A 581 -1.29 -16.62 22.15
CA ASP A 581 -1.56 -15.81 20.95
C ASP A 581 -2.30 -14.50 21.28
N ALA A 582 -2.61 -14.24 22.56
CA ALA A 582 -3.31 -13.02 22.95
C ALA A 582 -2.46 -11.80 22.57
N LEU A 583 -3.09 -10.82 21.92
CA LEU A 583 -2.48 -9.52 21.65
C LEU A 583 -3.00 -8.42 22.59
N THR A 584 -3.98 -8.74 23.42
CA THR A 584 -4.61 -7.82 24.37
C THR A 584 -4.64 -8.47 25.75
N ASN A 585 -4.42 -7.67 26.81
CA ASN A 585 -4.50 -8.18 28.17
C ASN A 585 -5.97 -8.38 28.59
N GLY A 586 -6.36 -9.62 28.91
CA GLY A 586 -7.67 -9.94 29.47
C GLY A 586 -7.65 -10.17 30.97
N ILE A 587 -8.83 -10.23 31.58
CA ILE A 587 -9.00 -10.71 32.96
C ILE A 587 -8.96 -12.24 32.99
N ASP A 588 -8.15 -12.79 33.88
CA ASP A 588 -8.05 -14.23 34.13
C ASP A 588 -9.31 -14.76 34.83
N GLU A 589 -9.91 -15.83 34.30
CA GLU A 589 -11.18 -16.36 34.81
C GLU A 589 -11.07 -16.83 36.27
N ALA A 590 -9.94 -17.44 36.66
CA ALA A 590 -9.76 -17.94 38.01
C ALA A 590 -9.64 -16.79 39.02
N THR A 591 -8.93 -15.73 38.64
CA THR A 591 -8.77 -14.53 39.46
C THR A 591 -10.11 -13.80 39.63
N PHE A 592 -10.88 -13.66 38.55
CA PHE A 592 -12.23 -13.09 38.60
C PHE A 592 -13.19 -13.93 39.45
N GLN A 593 -13.13 -15.26 39.34
CA GLN A 593 -13.93 -16.18 40.14
C GLN A 593 -13.58 -16.08 41.63
N ALA A 594 -12.29 -15.98 41.97
CA ALA A 594 -11.84 -15.82 43.35
C ALA A 594 -12.36 -14.50 43.96
N GLU A 595 -12.35 -13.41 43.20
CA GLU A 595 -12.91 -12.14 43.67
C GLU A 595 -14.43 -12.21 43.84
N ALA A 596 -15.14 -12.87 42.91
CA ALA A 596 -16.58 -13.10 43.08
C ALA A 596 -16.89 -13.91 44.36
N GLU A 597 -16.07 -14.91 44.69
CA GLU A 597 -16.19 -15.71 45.92
C GLU A 597 -15.81 -14.92 47.18
N ARG A 598 -14.88 -13.97 47.10
CA ARG A 598 -14.57 -13.05 48.21
C ARG A 598 -15.78 -12.15 48.50
N LEU A 599 -16.38 -11.58 47.44
CA LEU A 599 -17.49 -10.65 47.53
C LEU A 599 -18.77 -11.29 48.11
N THR A 600 -18.94 -12.61 48.05
CA THR A 600 -20.08 -13.29 48.71
C THR A 600 -20.02 -13.25 50.24
N HIS A 601 -18.84 -12.97 50.81
CA HIS A 601 -18.62 -12.91 52.26
C HIS A 601 -18.22 -11.50 52.72
N ASP A 602 -18.30 -10.51 51.83
CA ASP A 602 -17.95 -9.13 52.13
C ASP A 602 -19.11 -8.44 52.88
N PRO A 603 -18.87 -7.86 54.07
CA PRO A 603 -19.93 -7.29 54.91
C PRO A 603 -20.65 -6.09 54.28
N GLU A 604 -20.06 -5.47 53.25
CA GLU A 604 -20.67 -4.34 52.52
C GLU A 604 -21.49 -4.81 51.30
N VAL A 605 -21.21 -6.02 50.79
CA VAL A 605 -21.87 -6.59 49.61
C VAL A 605 -22.99 -7.57 49.99
N GLU A 606 -22.78 -8.37 51.03
CA GLU A 606 -23.75 -9.36 51.52
C GLU A 606 -25.17 -8.77 51.70
N PRO A 607 -25.37 -7.60 52.34
CA PRO A 607 -26.70 -7.02 52.52
C PRO A 607 -27.34 -6.56 51.20
N LEU A 608 -26.52 -6.11 50.24
CA LEU A 608 -27.00 -5.64 48.93
C LEU A 608 -27.46 -6.83 48.09
N VAL A 609 -26.70 -7.92 48.09
CA VAL A 609 -27.07 -9.17 47.43
C VAL A 609 -28.33 -9.76 48.07
N ASP A 610 -28.44 -9.77 49.39
CA ASP A 610 -29.64 -10.22 50.11
C ASP A 610 -30.89 -9.41 49.71
N GLU A 611 -30.79 -8.08 49.57
CA GLU A 611 -31.92 -7.25 49.11
C GLU A 611 -32.31 -7.57 47.65
N VAL A 612 -31.33 -7.87 46.78
CA VAL A 612 -31.60 -8.36 45.41
C VAL A 612 -32.35 -9.69 45.44
N LEU A 613 -31.92 -10.63 46.29
CA LEU A 613 -32.56 -11.94 46.45
C LEU A 613 -34.01 -11.79 46.96
N ASP A 614 -34.22 -10.91 47.94
CA ASP A 614 -35.53 -10.62 48.52
C ASP A 614 -36.47 -9.91 47.54
N ALA A 615 -35.97 -8.93 46.78
CA ALA A 615 -36.74 -8.23 45.77
C ALA A 615 -37.15 -9.17 44.63
N ALA A 616 -36.25 -10.03 44.16
CA ALA A 616 -36.53 -11.03 43.13
C ALA A 616 -37.52 -12.09 43.62
N ALA A 617 -37.37 -12.60 44.85
CA ALA A 617 -38.33 -13.53 45.45
C ALA A 617 -39.71 -12.90 45.60
N SER A 618 -39.77 -11.60 45.96
CA SER A 618 -41.02 -10.84 46.04
C SER A 618 -41.70 -10.68 44.68
N LEU A 619 -40.95 -10.38 43.62
CA LEU A 619 -41.48 -10.29 42.25
C LEU A 619 -41.97 -11.66 41.75
N ARG A 620 -41.21 -12.72 41.96
CA ARG A 620 -41.64 -14.09 41.63
C ARG A 620 -42.94 -14.46 42.32
N ASN A 621 -43.03 -14.24 43.63
CA ASN A 621 -44.23 -14.58 44.40
C ASN A 621 -45.45 -13.76 43.95
N CYS A 622 -45.22 -12.52 43.48
CA CYS A 622 -46.23 -11.67 42.85
C CYS A 622 -46.77 -12.29 41.56
N LEU A 623 -45.86 -12.65 40.64
CA LEU A 623 -46.20 -13.20 39.33
C LEU A 623 -46.79 -14.61 39.41
N ALA A 624 -46.28 -15.46 40.30
CA ALA A 624 -46.70 -16.85 40.43
C ALA A 624 -48.08 -17.04 41.08
N ARG A 625 -48.55 -16.06 41.88
CA ARG A 625 -49.82 -16.20 42.61
C ARG A 625 -51.02 -15.52 41.94
N LEU A 626 -50.82 -14.67 40.92
CA LEU A 626 -51.90 -13.84 40.31
C LEU A 626 -52.88 -13.27 41.35
N THR A 627 -52.38 -12.94 42.54
CA THR A 627 -53.22 -12.55 43.68
C THR A 627 -53.65 -11.10 43.54
N ILE A 628 -54.94 -10.85 43.76
CA ILE A 628 -55.54 -9.52 43.88
C ILE A 628 -54.78 -8.75 44.97
N GLY A 629 -54.14 -7.63 44.60
CA GLY A 629 -53.37 -6.76 45.51
C GLY A 629 -51.85 -6.79 45.32
N CYS A 630 -51.33 -7.50 44.31
CA CYS A 630 -49.91 -7.36 43.94
C CYS A 630 -49.73 -6.38 42.77
N ASP A 631 -48.75 -5.48 42.89
CA ASP A 631 -48.32 -4.56 41.84
C ASP A 631 -46.98 -5.05 41.25
N PRO A 632 -46.99 -5.70 40.07
CA PRO A 632 -45.77 -6.19 39.42
C PRO A 632 -44.79 -5.08 39.06
N GLN A 633 -45.28 -3.87 38.77
CA GLN A 633 -44.42 -2.75 38.42
C GLN A 633 -43.63 -2.29 39.65
N ALA A 634 -44.30 -2.05 40.78
CA ALA A 634 -43.63 -1.67 42.02
C ALA A 634 -42.60 -2.73 42.51
N ARG A 635 -42.85 -4.02 42.25
CA ARG A 635 -41.89 -5.10 42.55
C ARG A 635 -40.71 -5.15 41.57
N THR A 636 -40.94 -4.80 40.32
CA THR A 636 -39.88 -4.64 39.30
C THR A 636 -39.01 -3.43 39.61
N ASP A 637 -39.61 -2.32 40.03
CA ASP A 637 -38.90 -1.11 40.46
C ASP A 637 -38.05 -1.38 41.70
N ARG A 638 -38.56 -2.15 42.68
CA ARG A 638 -37.76 -2.58 43.85
C ARG A 638 -36.55 -3.42 43.46
N LEU A 639 -36.74 -4.42 42.58
CA LEU A 639 -35.63 -5.26 42.09
C LEU A 639 -34.60 -4.41 41.34
N THR A 640 -35.07 -3.46 40.54
CA THR A 640 -34.23 -2.51 39.83
C THR A 640 -33.41 -1.64 40.80
N ALA A 641 -34.03 -1.09 41.84
CA ALA A 641 -33.35 -0.28 42.85
C ALA A 641 -32.31 -1.09 43.64
N ALA A 642 -32.60 -2.35 43.96
CA ALA A 642 -31.65 -3.25 44.61
C ALA A 642 -30.41 -3.51 43.74
N LEU A 643 -30.62 -3.77 42.44
CA LEU A 643 -29.53 -3.94 41.48
C LEU A 643 -28.71 -2.65 41.29
N GLN A 644 -29.37 -1.49 41.29
CA GLN A 644 -28.70 -0.18 41.26
C GLN A 644 -27.82 0.05 42.49
N ALA A 645 -28.24 -0.41 43.68
CA ALA A 645 -27.44 -0.28 44.89
C ALA A 645 -26.16 -1.14 44.83
N VAL A 646 -26.25 -2.36 44.29
CA VAL A 646 -25.07 -3.23 44.03
C VAL A 646 -24.12 -2.56 43.04
N GLN A 647 -24.64 -2.04 41.92
CA GLN A 647 -23.83 -1.35 40.92
C GLN A 647 -23.15 -0.10 41.51
N ALA A 648 -23.91 0.75 42.21
CA ALA A 648 -23.39 1.98 42.81
C ALA A 648 -22.24 1.68 43.79
N LYS A 649 -22.33 0.55 44.51
CA LYS A 649 -21.26 0.10 45.40
C LYS A 649 -20.00 -0.29 44.65
N PHE A 650 -20.13 -1.03 43.54
CA PHE A 650 -18.98 -1.47 42.73
C PHE A 650 -18.30 -0.31 41.99
N THR A 651 -19.01 0.80 41.80
CA THR A 651 -18.46 2.05 41.24
C THR A 651 -18.04 3.07 42.29
N GLU A 652 -18.13 2.74 43.59
CA GLU A 652 -17.68 3.63 44.67
C GLU A 652 -16.16 3.72 44.69
N PRO A 653 -15.56 4.92 44.73
CA PRO A 653 -14.11 5.08 44.88
C PRO A 653 -13.57 4.31 46.08
N GLY A 654 -12.42 3.65 45.94
CA GLY A 654 -11.86 2.76 46.95
C GLY A 654 -12.41 1.32 46.88
N PHE A 655 -13.72 1.12 46.89
CA PHE A 655 -14.30 -0.23 46.80
C PHE A 655 -14.15 -0.82 45.39
N GLY A 656 -14.45 -0.02 44.36
CA GLY A 656 -14.21 -0.39 42.97
C GLY A 656 -12.71 -0.60 42.68
N ASP A 657 -11.85 0.23 43.27
CA ASP A 657 -10.39 0.12 43.13
C ASP A 657 -9.87 -1.19 43.73
N GLU A 658 -10.42 -1.63 44.87
CA GLU A 658 -10.08 -2.92 45.48
C GLU A 658 -10.50 -4.09 44.58
N ILE A 659 -11.71 -4.02 43.97
CA ILE A 659 -12.15 -5.03 43.00
C ILE A 659 -11.19 -5.08 41.80
N LEU A 660 -10.88 -3.92 41.20
CA LEU A 660 -9.95 -3.84 40.07
C LEU A 660 -8.56 -4.39 40.42
N ALA A 661 -8.04 -4.07 41.61
CA ALA A 661 -6.78 -4.60 42.11
C ALA A 661 -6.82 -6.12 42.35
N ASN A 662 -7.98 -6.69 42.66
CA ASN A 662 -8.10 -8.12 42.95
C ASN A 662 -8.38 -8.98 41.72
N ILE A 663 -8.95 -8.42 40.65
CA ILE A 663 -9.21 -9.15 39.39
C ILE A 663 -7.99 -9.22 38.46
N VAL A 664 -6.97 -8.38 38.68
CA VAL A 664 -5.71 -8.45 37.95
C VAL A 664 -4.93 -9.68 38.40
N LYS A 665 -4.44 -10.45 37.42
CA LYS A 665 -3.53 -11.56 37.68
C LYS A 665 -2.22 -11.01 38.26
N SER A 666 -2.03 -11.18 39.57
CA SER A 666 -0.78 -10.82 40.24
C SER A 666 0.26 -11.95 40.06
N PRO A 667 1.40 -11.69 39.39
CA PRO A 667 2.43 -12.70 39.16
C PRO A 667 3.28 -13.00 40.41
N SER A 668 3.24 -12.16 41.44
CA SER A 668 4.05 -12.30 42.65
C SER A 668 3.22 -12.22 43.95
N SER A 669 3.42 -13.18 44.85
CA SER A 669 2.73 -13.19 46.14
C SER A 669 3.24 -12.06 47.03
N GLY A 670 2.43 -11.01 47.25
CA GLY A 670 2.74 -9.93 48.20
C GLY A 670 2.70 -8.51 47.66
N GLU A 671 2.28 -8.30 46.40
CA GLU A 671 2.03 -6.95 45.87
C GLU A 671 0.98 -6.20 46.72
N THR A 672 1.15 -4.89 46.87
CA THR A 672 0.16 -4.03 47.56
C THR A 672 -1.07 -3.79 46.69
N VAL A 673 -2.14 -3.23 47.28
CA VAL A 673 -3.36 -2.88 46.52
C VAL A 673 -3.03 -1.84 45.45
N GLU A 674 -2.20 -0.84 45.78
CA GLU A 674 -1.78 0.22 44.87
C GLU A 674 -0.99 -0.34 43.67
N GLN A 675 -0.11 -1.32 43.90
CA GLN A 675 0.66 -1.98 42.85
C GLN A 675 -0.23 -2.77 41.88
N ARG A 676 -1.21 -3.51 42.40
CA ARG A 676 -2.15 -4.25 41.55
C ARG A 676 -3.14 -3.32 40.83
N LEU A 677 -3.52 -2.22 41.48
CA LEU A 677 -4.35 -1.18 40.86
C LEU A 677 -3.61 -0.53 39.69
N ASP A 678 -2.32 -0.22 39.84
CA ASP A 678 -1.49 0.30 38.75
C ASP A 678 -1.40 -0.71 37.60
N ARG A 679 -1.23 -2.01 37.88
CA ARG A 679 -1.28 -3.05 36.83
C ARG A 679 -2.65 -3.17 36.13
N SER A 680 -3.74 -2.82 36.81
CA SER A 680 -5.10 -2.95 36.26
C SER A 680 -5.36 -2.03 35.07
N VAL A 681 -4.60 -0.95 34.96
CA VAL A 681 -4.76 0.03 33.87
C VAL A 681 -4.45 -0.58 32.50
N GLY A 682 -3.58 -1.59 32.45
CA GLY A 682 -3.22 -2.31 31.21
C GLY A 682 -4.27 -3.32 30.73
N LEU A 683 -5.35 -3.57 31.48
CA LEU A 683 -6.42 -4.48 31.05
C LEU A 683 -7.15 -3.92 29.81
N PHE A 684 -7.54 -4.80 28.90
CA PHE A 684 -8.15 -4.49 27.60
C PHE A 684 -7.30 -3.67 26.62
N HIS A 685 -6.06 -3.35 27.00
CA HIS A 685 -5.08 -2.71 26.13
C HIS A 685 -4.20 -3.73 25.43
N PRO A 686 -3.62 -3.38 24.26
CA PRO A 686 -2.62 -4.19 23.59
C PRO A 686 -1.49 -4.56 24.55
N ASN A 687 -1.17 -5.84 24.63
CA ASN A 687 0.04 -6.29 25.32
C ASN A 687 1.27 -6.04 24.44
N GLN A 688 2.47 -6.44 24.88
CA GLN A 688 3.69 -6.20 24.12
C GLN A 688 3.58 -6.66 22.66
N ALA A 689 3.11 -7.89 22.42
CA ALA A 689 2.97 -8.41 21.05
C ALA A 689 1.95 -7.61 20.22
N GLY A 690 0.86 -7.16 20.84
CA GLY A 690 -0.10 -6.27 20.17
C GLY A 690 0.50 -4.91 19.83
N ILE A 691 1.34 -4.36 20.70
CA ILE A 691 2.04 -3.09 20.45
C ILE A 691 3.05 -3.24 19.31
N ASP A 692 3.73 -4.38 19.21
CA ASP A 692 4.66 -4.65 18.11
C ASP A 692 3.93 -4.69 16.75
N VAL A 693 2.69 -5.20 16.72
CA VAL A 693 1.81 -5.13 15.54
C VAL A 693 1.45 -3.67 15.21
N LEU A 694 1.05 -2.87 16.22
CA LEU A 694 0.75 -1.46 16.03
C LEU A 694 1.96 -0.68 15.47
N ALA A 695 3.15 -0.94 16.02
CA ALA A 695 4.39 -0.33 15.57
C ALA A 695 4.68 -0.66 14.10
N CYS A 696 4.48 -1.93 13.70
CA CYS A 696 4.71 -2.34 12.31
C CYS A 696 3.80 -1.60 11.33
N TYR A 697 2.52 -1.47 11.65
CA TYR A 697 1.58 -0.78 10.78
C TYR A 697 1.95 0.70 10.60
N VAL A 698 2.29 1.38 11.69
CA VAL A 698 2.73 2.79 11.64
C VAL A 698 4.05 2.93 10.87
N HIS A 699 5.02 2.05 11.12
CA HIS A 699 6.31 2.05 10.43
C HIS A 699 6.16 1.84 8.92
N ASN A 700 5.34 0.88 8.49
CA ASN A 700 5.14 0.60 7.07
C ASN A 700 4.39 1.72 6.35
N THR A 701 3.52 2.45 7.06
CA THR A 701 2.94 3.69 6.54
C THR A 701 4.01 4.78 6.41
N ALA A 702 4.94 4.88 7.37
CA ALA A 702 6.04 5.86 7.33
C ALA A 702 7.06 5.60 6.21
N THR A 703 7.34 4.34 5.91
CA THR A 703 8.36 3.92 4.92
C THR A 703 7.79 3.63 3.53
N PHE A 704 6.47 3.81 3.34
CA PHE A 704 5.77 3.53 2.07
C PHE A 704 5.91 2.08 1.55
N LEU A 705 6.30 1.13 2.42
CA LEU A 705 6.53 -0.28 2.05
C LEU A 705 5.25 -1.13 1.98
N GLY A 706 4.09 -0.58 2.33
CA GLY A 706 2.81 -1.30 2.42
C GLY A 706 2.71 -2.23 3.64
N THR A 707 1.49 -2.51 4.13
CA THR A 707 1.27 -3.28 5.38
C THR A 707 1.49 -4.80 5.23
N SER A 708 1.84 -5.26 4.03
CA SER A 708 2.02 -6.66 3.62
C SER A 708 3.04 -7.46 4.44
N PHE A 709 3.93 -6.78 5.16
CA PHE A 709 5.00 -7.37 5.97
C PHE A 709 4.66 -7.50 7.45
N CYS A 710 3.52 -6.95 7.90
CA CYS A 710 3.17 -6.96 9.31
C CYS A 710 2.56 -8.30 9.75
N PRO A 711 3.00 -8.86 10.89
CA PRO A 711 2.43 -10.10 11.39
C PRO A 711 0.98 -9.88 11.84
N ASN A 712 0.04 -10.63 11.27
CA ASN A 712 -1.31 -10.75 11.80
C ASN A 712 -1.26 -11.63 13.06
N GLY A 713 -1.93 -11.21 14.14
CA GLY A 713 -1.87 -11.75 15.51
C GLY A 713 -2.08 -13.25 15.74
N GLY A 714 -1.16 -14.11 15.27
CA GLY A 714 -1.20 -15.55 15.43
C GLY A 714 0.19 -16.19 15.42
N ALA A 715 1.03 -15.75 16.37
CA ALA A 715 2.38 -16.17 16.77
C ALA A 715 3.55 -16.09 15.77
N GLY A 716 4.56 -15.32 16.18
CA GLY A 716 5.90 -15.32 15.58
C GLY A 716 7.01 -14.45 16.22
N LEU A 717 6.83 -13.75 17.35
CA LEU A 717 7.92 -12.96 17.97
C LEU A 717 8.68 -13.73 19.05
N ARG A 718 9.50 -14.69 18.62
CA ARG A 718 10.81 -15.03 19.22
C ARG A 718 11.71 -15.65 18.15
N ALA A 719 12.28 -14.81 17.30
CA ALA A 719 13.55 -15.08 16.60
C ALA A 719 14.45 -13.86 16.88
N GLY A 720 15.68 -14.11 17.30
CA GLY A 720 16.45 -13.17 18.10
C GLY A 720 17.02 -11.97 17.33
N PHE A 721 16.92 -10.80 17.95
CA PHE A 721 17.89 -9.71 17.77
C PHE A 721 18.85 -9.73 18.96
N ALA A 722 19.66 -10.79 19.00
CA ALA A 722 20.99 -10.69 19.57
C ALA A 722 21.93 -10.57 18.37
N ALA A 723 22.71 -9.50 18.35
CA ALA A 723 23.72 -9.21 17.35
C ALA A 723 24.51 -10.47 16.93
N THR A 724 24.54 -10.77 15.63
CA THR A 724 25.68 -11.37 14.90
C THR A 724 25.38 -11.43 13.39
N ASP A 725 26.21 -10.70 12.64
CA ASP A 725 26.79 -10.92 11.30
C ASP A 725 26.15 -11.90 10.27
N GLU A 726 25.89 -11.31 9.10
CA GLU A 726 25.80 -11.79 7.70
C GLU A 726 24.45 -12.20 7.02
N PRO A 727 24.22 -11.77 5.74
CA PRO A 727 23.01 -12.00 4.90
C PRO A 727 23.20 -13.25 3.98
N PRO A 728 22.41 -13.55 2.90
CA PRO A 728 21.14 -13.00 2.36
C PRO A 728 20.06 -14.10 2.03
N VAL A 729 18.94 -13.71 1.37
CA VAL A 729 18.25 -14.39 0.22
C VAL A 729 16.72 -14.62 0.33
N ASP A 730 16.02 -14.22 -0.76
CA ASP A 730 14.69 -14.59 -1.32
C ASP A 730 13.36 -14.01 -0.75
N LEU A 731 12.73 -13.11 -1.55
CA LEU A 731 11.27 -12.90 -1.61
C LEU A 731 10.66 -14.03 -2.47
N PRO A 732 9.65 -14.82 -2.03
CA PRO A 732 8.26 -14.61 -2.49
C PRO A 732 7.11 -15.21 -1.61
N THR A 733 5.85 -14.89 -1.98
CA THR A 733 4.53 -15.46 -1.59
C THR A 733 3.90 -15.11 -0.22
N ALA A 734 2.89 -14.23 -0.25
CA ALA A 734 2.06 -13.85 0.90
C ALA A 734 1.24 -15.01 1.49
N ALA A 735 1.17 -15.09 2.84
CA ALA A 735 0.32 -16.04 3.56
C ALA A 735 -1.07 -15.43 3.85
N ILE A 736 -2.13 -16.15 3.51
CA ILE A 736 -3.52 -15.73 3.63
C ILE A 736 -4.14 -16.27 4.94
N THR A 737 -4.67 -15.37 5.75
CA THR A 737 -5.57 -15.63 6.89
C THR A 737 -7.03 -15.53 6.44
N ALA A 738 -8.00 -16.06 7.20
CA ALA A 738 -9.41 -16.04 6.80
C ALA A 738 -9.94 -14.59 6.69
N THR A 739 -10.18 -14.09 5.47
CA THR A 739 -10.71 -12.75 5.21
C THR A 739 -12.15 -12.81 4.69
N ARG A 740 -12.99 -11.87 5.15
CA ARG A 740 -14.35 -11.66 4.60
C ARG A 740 -14.38 -10.73 3.40
N VAL A 741 -13.25 -10.10 3.05
CA VAL A 741 -13.05 -9.37 1.80
C VAL A 741 -12.36 -10.30 0.79
N PRO A 742 -12.85 -10.37 -0.47
CA PRO A 742 -12.24 -11.22 -1.48
C PRO A 742 -10.81 -10.81 -1.84
N ILE A 743 -9.91 -11.78 -1.95
CA ILE A 743 -8.50 -11.55 -2.32
C ILE A 743 -8.31 -11.82 -3.81
N PRO A 744 -7.76 -10.87 -4.60
CA PRO A 744 -7.43 -11.11 -6.00
C PRO A 744 -6.39 -12.22 -6.16
N VAL A 745 -6.59 -13.10 -7.15
CA VAL A 745 -5.63 -14.17 -7.48
C VAL A 745 -5.23 -14.12 -8.95
N ALA A 746 -4.02 -14.59 -9.28
CA ALA A 746 -3.50 -14.60 -10.64
C ALA A 746 -4.21 -15.61 -11.58
N GLY A 747 -5.17 -16.40 -11.08
CA GLY A 747 -5.99 -17.33 -11.85
C GLY A 747 -5.69 -18.81 -11.59
N THR A 748 -6.00 -19.66 -12.59
CA THR A 748 -5.93 -21.13 -12.46
C THR A 748 -4.48 -21.60 -12.30
N GLY A 749 -4.21 -22.44 -11.30
CA GLY A 749 -2.87 -22.99 -11.04
C GLY A 749 -1.97 -22.11 -10.18
N ALA A 750 -2.45 -20.93 -9.76
CA ALA A 750 -1.80 -20.13 -8.73
C ALA A 750 -1.79 -20.89 -7.39
N SER A 751 -0.74 -20.69 -6.59
CA SER A 751 -0.65 -21.20 -5.23
C SER A 751 -0.89 -20.09 -4.22
N VAL A 752 -1.79 -20.35 -3.28
CA VAL A 752 -2.07 -19.47 -2.15
C VAL A 752 -1.50 -20.11 -0.89
N SER A 753 -0.58 -19.46 -0.19
CA SER A 753 -0.12 -19.96 1.11
C SER A 753 -1.20 -19.71 2.17
N LEU A 754 -1.64 -20.73 2.88
CA LEU A 754 -2.61 -20.60 3.96
C LEU A 754 -1.89 -20.50 5.31
N ALA A 755 -2.44 -19.68 6.21
CA ALA A 755 -2.05 -19.60 7.62
C ALA A 755 -3.33 -19.53 8.49
N LEU A 756 -3.93 -20.69 8.77
CA LEU A 756 -5.15 -20.80 9.56
C LEU A 756 -4.89 -21.55 10.88
N SER A 757 -5.56 -21.19 11.96
CA SER A 757 -5.34 -21.75 13.31
C SER A 757 -6.64 -22.24 13.95
N GLY A 758 -6.54 -22.89 15.13
CA GLY A 758 -7.71 -23.35 15.88
C GLY A 758 -8.15 -24.78 15.59
N TYR A 759 -7.45 -25.51 14.73
CA TYR A 759 -7.75 -26.90 14.41
C TYR A 759 -7.08 -27.88 15.38
N ALA A 760 -7.62 -29.10 15.47
CA ALA A 760 -7.09 -30.16 16.31
C ALA A 760 -5.64 -30.50 15.88
N PRO A 761 -4.65 -30.40 16.79
CA PRO A 761 -3.26 -30.70 16.46
C PRO A 761 -3.07 -32.09 15.86
N GLY A 762 -2.32 -32.18 14.76
CA GLY A 762 -2.07 -33.44 14.06
C GLY A 762 -3.27 -34.01 13.29
N SER A 763 -4.38 -33.27 13.15
CA SER A 763 -5.51 -33.66 12.30
C SER A 763 -5.31 -33.23 10.83
N THR A 764 -6.38 -33.30 10.04
CA THR A 764 -6.44 -32.77 8.67
C THR A 764 -7.67 -31.90 8.49
N VAL A 765 -7.57 -30.87 7.66
CA VAL A 765 -8.72 -30.06 7.23
C VAL A 765 -9.08 -30.37 5.78
N ALA A 766 -10.37 -30.37 5.47
CA ALA A 766 -10.90 -30.46 4.11
C ALA A 766 -11.11 -29.05 3.55
N VAL A 767 -10.62 -28.80 2.34
CA VAL A 767 -10.91 -27.58 1.59
C VAL A 767 -11.98 -27.92 0.57
N GLU A 768 -13.14 -27.29 0.66
CA GLU A 768 -14.29 -27.52 -0.21
C GLU A 768 -14.65 -26.25 -0.98
N ARG A 769 -15.12 -26.39 -2.22
CA ARG A 769 -15.70 -25.30 -3.01
C ARG A 769 -17.13 -25.66 -3.34
N TYR A 770 -18.10 -24.86 -2.89
CA TYR A 770 -19.54 -25.16 -3.02
C TYR A 770 -19.89 -26.59 -2.56
N GLY A 771 -19.28 -27.05 -1.45
CA GLY A 771 -19.46 -28.40 -0.89
C GLY A 771 -18.79 -29.53 -1.69
N SER A 772 -18.00 -29.21 -2.72
CA SER A 772 -17.19 -30.20 -3.45
C SER A 772 -15.74 -30.17 -2.96
N PRO A 773 -15.15 -31.32 -2.55
CA PRO A 773 -13.77 -31.36 -2.08
C PRO A 773 -12.77 -30.92 -3.16
N VAL A 774 -11.86 -30.02 -2.78
CA VAL A 774 -10.78 -29.48 -3.62
C VAL A 774 -9.42 -29.98 -3.14
N ALA A 775 -9.17 -29.93 -1.83
CA ALA A 775 -7.92 -30.35 -1.23
C ALA A 775 -8.10 -30.89 0.19
N THR A 776 -7.06 -31.51 0.74
CA THR A 776 -6.96 -31.88 2.14
C THR A 776 -5.59 -31.46 2.64
N LEU A 777 -5.55 -30.70 3.74
CA LEU A 777 -4.32 -30.12 4.25
C LEU A 777 -4.02 -30.65 5.66
N PRO A 778 -2.75 -30.93 5.98
CA PRO A 778 -2.36 -31.36 7.32
C PRO A 778 -2.46 -30.19 8.30
N VAL A 779 -2.82 -30.51 9.55
CA VAL A 779 -2.74 -29.59 10.69
C VAL A 779 -1.45 -29.91 11.45
N GLY A 780 -0.62 -28.90 11.67
CA GLY A 780 0.61 -28.97 12.44
C GLY A 780 0.39 -29.37 13.90
N ALA A 781 1.49 -29.65 14.60
CA ALA A 781 1.46 -29.98 16.03
C ALA A 781 1.02 -28.81 16.92
N ASP A 782 0.98 -27.60 16.35
CA ASP A 782 0.52 -26.34 16.91
C ASP A 782 -0.96 -26.03 16.57
N GLY A 783 -1.67 -26.94 15.91
CA GLY A 783 -3.07 -26.72 15.52
C GLY A 783 -3.23 -25.79 14.31
N LYS A 784 -2.15 -25.50 13.57
CA LYS A 784 -2.15 -24.61 12.41
C LYS A 784 -2.17 -25.36 11.08
N VAL A 785 -2.80 -24.79 10.07
CA VAL A 785 -2.73 -25.22 8.67
C VAL A 785 -1.81 -24.24 7.95
N THR A 786 -0.62 -24.71 7.60
CA THR A 786 0.41 -23.92 6.88
C THR A 786 0.82 -24.61 5.59
N GLY A 787 0.80 -23.88 4.47
CA GLY A 787 1.34 -24.36 3.20
C GLY A 787 0.53 -23.92 1.97
N PRO A 788 1.04 -24.20 0.75
CA PRO A 788 0.41 -23.77 -0.48
C PRO A 788 -0.85 -24.59 -0.81
N LEU A 789 -1.98 -23.92 -0.94
CA LEU A 789 -3.18 -24.39 -1.62
C LEU A 789 -3.06 -24.06 -3.11
N VAL A 790 -2.95 -25.09 -3.95
CA VAL A 790 -3.02 -24.92 -5.40
C VAL A 790 -4.48 -24.71 -5.79
N LEU A 791 -4.76 -23.56 -6.40
CA LEU A 791 -6.10 -23.15 -6.76
C LEU A 791 -6.61 -23.93 -7.97
N PRO A 792 -7.80 -24.56 -7.90
CA PRO A 792 -8.41 -25.23 -9.05
C PRO A 792 -8.88 -24.20 -10.07
N ALA A 793 -9.10 -24.66 -11.30
CA ALA A 793 -9.81 -23.86 -12.30
C ALA A 793 -11.21 -23.50 -11.80
N ALA A 794 -11.59 -22.23 -11.91
CA ALA A 794 -12.89 -21.73 -11.50
C ALA A 794 -13.39 -20.68 -12.50
N ASP A 795 -14.71 -20.47 -12.51
CA ASP A 795 -15.33 -19.41 -13.29
C ASP A 795 -14.89 -18.02 -12.75
N PRO A 796 -14.84 -16.97 -13.59
CA PRO A 796 -14.47 -15.62 -13.15
C PRO A 796 -15.39 -15.05 -12.06
N GLY A 797 -14.86 -14.12 -11.27
CA GLY A 797 -15.56 -13.51 -10.13
C GLY A 797 -15.15 -14.12 -8.79
N VAL A 798 -15.88 -13.77 -7.73
CA VAL A 798 -15.58 -14.19 -6.37
C VAL A 798 -15.99 -15.65 -6.16
N GLN A 799 -15.02 -16.48 -5.79
CA GLN A 799 -15.18 -17.88 -5.43
C GLN A 799 -15.02 -18.07 -3.93
N VAL A 800 -15.88 -18.89 -3.32
CA VAL A 800 -15.81 -19.19 -1.87
C VAL A 800 -15.30 -20.61 -1.67
N PHE A 801 -14.19 -20.72 -0.93
CA PHE A 801 -13.63 -21.98 -0.46
C PHE A 801 -13.83 -22.09 1.04
N GLU A 802 -14.32 -23.22 1.51
CA GLU A 802 -14.54 -23.47 2.92
C GLU A 802 -13.50 -24.46 3.43
N VAL A 803 -12.74 -24.04 4.44
CA VAL A 803 -11.74 -24.89 5.10
C VAL A 803 -12.38 -25.47 6.36
N ARG A 804 -12.80 -26.72 6.27
CA ARG A 804 -13.52 -27.44 7.32
C ARG A 804 -12.61 -28.38 8.11
N GLY A 805 -12.73 -28.34 9.42
CA GLY A 805 -12.04 -29.23 10.33
C GLY A 805 -12.73 -29.32 11.67
N GLN A 806 -11.99 -29.76 12.68
CA GLN A 806 -12.44 -29.81 14.06
C GLN A 806 -11.45 -29.08 14.94
N THR A 807 -11.93 -28.44 16.00
CA THR A 807 -11.08 -27.93 17.08
C THR A 807 -10.50 -29.08 17.91
N ALA A 808 -9.51 -28.80 18.76
CA ALA A 808 -8.98 -29.80 19.70
C ALA A 808 -10.05 -30.39 20.64
N GLY A 809 -11.15 -29.67 20.88
CA GLY A 809 -12.31 -30.13 21.65
C GLY A 809 -13.35 -30.95 20.86
N GLY A 810 -13.13 -31.17 19.56
CA GLY A 810 -14.03 -31.95 18.69
C GLY A 810 -15.22 -31.16 18.12
N ALA A 811 -15.31 -29.85 18.38
CA ALA A 811 -16.31 -28.98 17.74
C ALA A 811 -15.94 -28.74 16.26
N ALA A 812 -16.94 -28.67 15.38
CA ALA A 812 -16.71 -28.35 13.97
C ALA A 812 -16.21 -26.90 13.84
N LEU A 813 -15.18 -26.69 13.01
CA LEU A 813 -14.60 -25.38 12.71
C LEU A 813 -14.55 -25.20 11.19
N GLY A 814 -15.04 -24.06 10.71
CA GLY A 814 -15.05 -23.69 9.30
C GLY A 814 -14.52 -22.28 9.10
N HIS A 815 -13.66 -22.09 8.10
CA HIS A 815 -13.22 -20.78 7.64
C HIS A 815 -13.58 -20.59 6.17
N ASP A 816 -14.19 -19.44 5.85
CA ASP A 816 -14.44 -19.06 4.46
C ASP A 816 -13.26 -18.27 3.92
N LEU A 817 -12.79 -18.69 2.74
CA LEU A 817 -11.77 -18.03 1.95
C LEU A 817 -12.45 -17.52 0.68
N ARG A 818 -12.57 -16.19 0.57
CA ARG A 818 -13.14 -15.51 -0.61
C ARG A 818 -12.00 -15.12 -1.54
N LEU A 819 -11.97 -15.65 -2.76
CA LEU A 819 -10.93 -15.37 -3.75
C LEU A 819 -11.55 -14.80 -5.03
N THR A 820 -11.06 -13.67 -5.51
CA THR A 820 -11.50 -13.08 -6.78
C THR A 820 -10.69 -13.67 -7.92
N TYR A 821 -11.31 -14.55 -8.69
CA TYR A 821 -10.73 -15.09 -9.93
C TYR A 821 -10.85 -14.05 -11.06
N PRO A 822 -9.78 -13.84 -11.84
CA PRO A 822 -9.76 -12.83 -12.88
C PRO A 822 -10.69 -13.24 -14.03
N GLY A 823 -11.26 -12.24 -14.72
CA GLY A 823 -12.12 -12.41 -15.89
C GLY A 823 -13.52 -11.82 -15.73
N SER A 824 -14.30 -11.86 -16.80
CA SER A 824 -15.63 -11.27 -16.89
C SER A 824 -16.76 -12.31 -16.81
N PRO A 825 -18.00 -11.89 -16.50
CA PRO A 825 -19.17 -12.78 -16.45
C PRO A 825 -19.44 -13.52 -17.77
N THR A 826 -19.38 -14.85 -17.75
CA THR A 826 -19.71 -15.72 -18.88
C THR A 826 -21.22 -15.87 -19.07
N VAL A 827 -21.67 -16.05 -20.32
CA VAL A 827 -23.09 -16.27 -20.63
C VAL A 827 -23.59 -17.60 -20.02
N ASN A 828 -24.81 -17.58 -19.47
CA ASN A 828 -25.45 -18.75 -18.85
C ASN A 828 -24.70 -19.35 -17.63
N GLN A 829 -23.86 -18.58 -16.94
CA GLN A 829 -23.25 -18.97 -15.67
C GLN A 829 -23.61 -17.98 -14.55
N ASP A 830 -23.53 -18.44 -13.31
CA ASP A 830 -23.68 -17.58 -12.15
C ASP A 830 -22.38 -16.79 -11.96
N TYR A 831 -22.48 -15.46 -11.93
CA TYR A 831 -21.34 -14.58 -11.66
C TYR A 831 -21.49 -13.97 -10.27
N THR A 832 -20.44 -14.10 -9.47
CA THR A 832 -20.42 -13.59 -8.10
C THR A 832 -19.43 -12.44 -7.99
N PHE A 833 -19.85 -11.34 -7.37
CA PHE A 833 -19.00 -10.19 -7.08
C PHE A 833 -19.27 -9.67 -5.67
N TYR A 834 -18.36 -8.85 -5.15
CA TYR A 834 -18.45 -8.29 -3.81
C TYR A 834 -18.49 -6.77 -3.86
N VAL A 835 -19.34 -6.17 -3.02
CA VAL A 835 -19.51 -4.72 -2.92
C VAL A 835 -19.56 -4.36 -1.44
N ASP A 836 -18.79 -3.38 -1.01
CA ASP A 836 -18.71 -2.91 0.37
C ASP A 836 -19.24 -1.48 0.56
N GLY A 837 -19.21 -1.02 1.82
CA GLY A 837 -19.60 0.33 2.21
C GLY A 837 -21.08 0.51 2.51
N PHE A 838 -21.79 -0.56 2.88
CA PHE A 838 -23.15 -0.51 3.43
C PHE A 838 -23.11 -0.40 4.96
N GLU A 839 -24.11 0.21 5.57
CA GLU A 839 -24.17 0.42 7.02
C GLU A 839 -24.33 -0.91 7.77
N SER A 840 -23.33 -1.25 8.57
CA SER A 840 -23.40 -2.26 9.62
C SER A 840 -23.95 -1.66 10.93
N SER A 841 -25.02 -0.86 10.88
CA SER A 841 -25.67 -0.44 12.13
C SER A 841 -26.42 -1.62 12.74
N LEU A 842 -26.09 -2.00 13.98
CA LEU A 842 -27.08 -2.69 14.82
C LEU A 842 -28.24 -1.70 15.10
N PRO A 843 -29.50 -2.14 15.03
CA PRO A 843 -30.63 -1.31 15.43
C PRO A 843 -30.57 -1.10 16.96
N ALA A 844 -31.51 -0.31 17.49
CA ALA A 844 -31.73 -0.10 18.93
C ALA A 844 -31.94 -1.41 19.76
N ASP A 845 -31.88 -2.59 19.13
CA ASP A 845 -31.71 -3.88 19.79
C ASP A 845 -30.49 -4.68 19.29
N PRO A 846 -29.35 -4.65 20.01
CA PRO A 846 -28.08 -5.30 19.65
C PRO A 846 -28.03 -6.80 19.94
N THR A 847 -29.15 -7.41 20.34
CA THR A 847 -29.26 -8.89 20.44
C THR A 847 -29.71 -9.54 19.12
N ARG A 848 -29.94 -8.73 18.09
CA ARG A 848 -30.25 -9.18 16.74
C ARG A 848 -29.35 -8.45 15.76
N TYR A 849 -28.53 -9.23 15.05
CA TYR A 849 -27.99 -8.81 13.77
C TYR A 849 -29.16 -8.49 12.83
N ASP A 850 -29.39 -7.20 12.55
CA ASP A 850 -30.36 -6.73 11.56
C ASP A 850 -29.56 -6.15 10.39
N PRO A 851 -29.19 -7.01 9.42
CA PRO A 851 -28.38 -6.60 8.27
C PRO A 851 -29.06 -5.46 7.52
N GLU A 852 -28.27 -4.53 6.96
CA GLU A 852 -28.86 -3.55 6.04
C GLU A 852 -29.46 -4.30 4.84
N ASP A 853 -30.75 -4.07 4.60
CA ASP A 853 -31.40 -4.51 3.37
C ASP A 853 -30.81 -3.70 2.22
N VAL A 854 -30.06 -4.36 1.35
CA VAL A 854 -29.50 -3.78 0.13
C VAL A 854 -30.41 -4.15 -1.03
N VAL A 855 -31.06 -3.14 -1.61
CA VAL A 855 -31.93 -3.33 -2.76
C VAL A 855 -31.07 -3.31 -4.02
N LEU A 856 -30.96 -4.47 -4.64
CA LEU A 856 -30.36 -4.65 -5.94
C LEU A 856 -31.38 -4.32 -7.04
N ARG A 857 -31.01 -3.41 -7.93
CA ARG A 857 -31.73 -3.08 -9.17
C ARG A 857 -30.82 -3.32 -10.36
N ILE A 858 -31.36 -4.01 -11.35
CA ILE A 858 -30.69 -4.21 -12.65
C ILE A 858 -31.38 -3.28 -13.64
N LEU A 859 -30.62 -2.34 -14.23
CA LEU A 859 -31.13 -1.32 -15.14
C LEU A 859 -31.89 -1.97 -16.32
N GLY A 860 -33.15 -1.55 -16.54
CA GLY A 860 -34.02 -2.12 -17.59
C GLY A 860 -34.94 -3.27 -17.15
N THR A 861 -34.87 -3.71 -15.89
CA THR A 861 -35.81 -4.67 -15.30
C THR A 861 -36.73 -4.01 -14.26
N THR A 862 -37.93 -4.56 -14.06
CA THR A 862 -38.85 -4.14 -12.97
C THR A 862 -38.64 -4.91 -11.68
N ALA A 863 -37.73 -5.89 -11.67
CA ALA A 863 -37.44 -6.73 -10.52
C ALA A 863 -36.42 -6.04 -9.60
N ALA A 864 -36.71 -6.00 -8.31
CA ALA A 864 -35.78 -5.60 -7.27
C ALA A 864 -35.55 -6.82 -6.37
N LEU A 865 -34.30 -7.19 -6.18
CA LEU A 865 -33.91 -8.25 -5.25
C LEU A 865 -33.39 -7.57 -3.97
N THR A 866 -33.72 -8.12 -2.82
CA THR A 866 -33.24 -7.61 -1.54
C THR A 866 -32.22 -8.60 -1.01
N TYR A 867 -31.03 -8.07 -0.73
CA TYR A 867 -29.93 -8.79 -0.10
C TYR A 867 -29.69 -8.21 1.29
N HIS A 868 -28.97 -8.94 2.11
CA HIS A 868 -28.58 -8.55 3.44
C HIS A 868 -27.07 -8.34 3.45
N ALA A 869 -26.59 -7.14 3.79
CA ALA A 869 -25.17 -6.91 4.02
C ALA A 869 -24.66 -7.85 5.13
N ASP A 870 -23.36 -8.14 5.14
CA ASP A 870 -22.66 -8.85 6.20
C ASP A 870 -22.24 -7.89 7.34
N PRO A 871 -21.84 -8.41 8.52
CA PRO A 871 -21.54 -7.56 9.68
C PRO A 871 -20.42 -6.54 9.46
N GLN A 872 -19.66 -6.69 8.38
CA GLN A 872 -18.58 -5.81 7.96
C GLN A 872 -19.03 -4.77 6.91
N GLY A 873 -20.33 -4.65 6.64
CA GLY A 873 -20.87 -3.72 5.63
C GLY A 873 -20.64 -4.19 4.19
N GLY A 874 -20.25 -5.45 4.00
CA GLY A 874 -19.96 -6.08 2.73
C GLY A 874 -21.12 -6.89 2.19
N LEU A 875 -21.21 -7.04 0.87
CA LEU A 875 -22.24 -7.85 0.25
C LEU A 875 -21.67 -8.69 -0.89
N LEU A 876 -21.83 -10.01 -0.76
CA LEU A 876 -21.54 -10.97 -1.83
C LEU A 876 -22.81 -11.17 -2.67
N VAL A 877 -22.77 -10.80 -3.94
CA VAL A 877 -23.91 -10.86 -4.86
C VAL A 877 -23.62 -11.85 -5.97
N THR A 878 -24.45 -12.90 -6.05
CA THR A 878 -24.46 -13.85 -7.16
C THR A 878 -25.62 -13.54 -8.09
N LEU A 879 -25.33 -13.35 -9.37
CA LEU A 879 -26.32 -13.10 -10.41
C LEU A 879 -26.26 -14.18 -11.50
N PRO A 880 -27.40 -14.76 -11.89
CA PRO A 880 -27.46 -15.64 -13.05
C PRO A 880 -27.33 -14.80 -14.33
N MET A 881 -26.27 -15.04 -15.10
CA MET A 881 -26.04 -14.29 -16.34
C MET A 881 -26.99 -14.75 -17.44
N PRO A 882 -27.70 -13.83 -18.12
CA PRO A 882 -28.70 -14.19 -19.11
C PRO A 882 -28.09 -14.64 -20.44
N GLU A 883 -28.89 -15.35 -21.23
CA GLU A 883 -28.52 -15.85 -22.56
C GLU A 883 -28.25 -14.72 -23.59
N ALA A 884 -28.79 -13.51 -23.34
CA ALA A 884 -28.61 -12.34 -24.21
C ALA A 884 -28.41 -11.06 -23.38
N TRP A 885 -27.37 -10.29 -23.70
CA TRP A 885 -27.01 -9.04 -23.02
C TRP A 885 -27.50 -7.81 -23.80
N PRO A 886 -27.92 -6.73 -23.13
CA PRO A 886 -28.20 -5.44 -23.77
C PRO A 886 -26.91 -4.80 -24.30
N ALA A 887 -27.03 -3.94 -25.32
CA ALA A 887 -25.91 -3.20 -25.88
C ALA A 887 -25.33 -2.26 -24.82
N GLY A 888 -24.18 -2.63 -24.25
CA GLY A 888 -23.51 -1.88 -23.19
C GLY A 888 -23.49 -2.54 -21.80
N GLY A 889 -23.89 -3.81 -21.66
CA GLY A 889 -23.82 -4.52 -20.38
C GLY A 889 -24.99 -4.20 -19.43
N TYR A 890 -25.01 -4.84 -18.26
CA TYR A 890 -25.93 -4.52 -17.18
C TYR A 890 -25.28 -3.54 -16.21
N GLU A 891 -25.96 -2.43 -15.96
CA GLU A 891 -25.67 -1.63 -14.78
C GLU A 891 -26.47 -2.21 -13.61
N VAL A 892 -25.74 -2.61 -12.58
CA VAL A 892 -26.28 -3.14 -11.33
C VAL A 892 -26.15 -2.05 -10.29
N THR A 893 -27.28 -1.57 -9.78
CA THR A 893 -27.32 -0.57 -8.72
C THR A 893 -27.74 -1.24 -7.43
N LEU A 894 -26.92 -1.12 -6.40
CA LEU A 894 -27.21 -1.51 -5.04
C LEU A 894 -27.54 -0.27 -4.25
N THR A 895 -28.66 -0.30 -3.54
CA THR A 895 -29.07 0.81 -2.68
C THR A 895 -29.29 0.28 -1.27
N GLY A 896 -28.48 0.75 -0.34
CA GLY A 896 -28.70 0.55 1.08
C GLY A 896 -30.02 1.20 1.49
N SER A 897 -30.93 0.40 2.06
CA SER A 897 -32.26 0.88 2.47
C SER A 897 -32.23 1.81 3.68
N ARG A 898 -31.18 1.74 4.50
CA ARG A 898 -31.01 2.57 5.72
C ARG A 898 -30.02 3.70 5.47
N SER A 899 -28.83 3.36 4.98
CA SER A 899 -27.74 4.30 4.68
C SER A 899 -28.05 5.22 3.52
N GLY A 900 -28.93 4.80 2.61
CA GLY A 900 -29.15 5.47 1.33
C GLY A 900 -27.93 5.40 0.40
N VAL A 901 -26.89 4.65 0.76
CA VAL A 901 -25.68 4.49 -0.04
C VAL A 901 -26.06 3.79 -1.33
N VAL A 902 -25.70 4.43 -2.44
CA VAL A 902 -25.85 3.86 -3.78
C VAL A 902 -24.48 3.43 -4.28
N ARG A 903 -24.35 2.15 -4.59
CA ARG A 903 -23.18 1.59 -5.30
C ARG A 903 -23.65 1.08 -6.64
N SER A 904 -22.89 1.38 -7.69
CA SER A 904 -23.14 0.82 -9.01
C SER A 904 -21.95 -0.03 -9.45
N ALA A 905 -22.25 -1.24 -9.91
CA ALA A 905 -21.30 -2.10 -10.59
C ALA A 905 -21.79 -2.27 -12.03
N ARG A 906 -20.91 -2.02 -12.99
CA ARG A 906 -21.18 -2.37 -14.38
C ARG A 906 -20.71 -3.79 -14.60
N LEU A 907 -21.66 -4.68 -14.89
CA LEU A 907 -21.36 -5.99 -15.42
C LEU A 907 -21.43 -5.84 -16.93
N ASP A 908 -20.28 -5.88 -17.56
CA ASP A 908 -20.25 -6.19 -18.98
C ASP A 908 -20.15 -7.72 -19.09
N PRO A 909 -20.77 -8.36 -20.09
CA PRO A 909 -20.46 -9.75 -20.34
C PRO A 909 -18.93 -9.85 -20.46
N GLU A 910 -18.38 -11.04 -20.23
CA GLU A 910 -17.29 -11.47 -21.08
C GLU A 910 -17.82 -11.24 -22.48
N GLN A 911 -17.48 -10.09 -23.06
CA GLN A 911 -17.46 -9.94 -24.49
C GLN A 911 -16.65 -11.16 -24.82
N ALA A 912 -17.32 -12.20 -25.33
CA ALA A 912 -16.63 -13.34 -25.89
C ALA A 912 -15.55 -12.65 -26.67
N ILE A 913 -14.30 -12.77 -26.21
CA ILE A 913 -13.19 -12.23 -26.95
C ILE A 913 -13.12 -13.24 -28.08
N GLU A 914 -14.09 -13.15 -29.00
CA GLU A 914 -13.91 -13.46 -30.36
C GLU A 914 -12.56 -12.84 -30.62
N VAL A 915 -11.61 -13.68 -31.02
CA VAL A 915 -10.33 -13.24 -31.55
C VAL A 915 -10.51 -12.28 -32.74
N GLY A 916 -11.76 -11.94 -33.09
CA GLY A 916 -12.24 -10.71 -33.68
C GLY A 916 -11.70 -9.41 -33.07
N GLY A 917 -10.42 -9.10 -33.30
CA GLY A 917 -9.83 -7.80 -32.95
C GLY A 917 -8.33 -7.72 -33.25
N LEU A 918 -7.74 -6.54 -33.09
CA LEU A 918 -6.29 -6.37 -33.05
C LEU A 918 -5.85 -6.17 -31.60
N TRP A 919 -4.93 -7.01 -31.15
CA TRP A 919 -4.51 -7.08 -29.76
C TRP A 919 -2.98 -7.06 -29.67
N ALA A 920 -2.44 -6.02 -29.01
CA ALA A 920 -1.05 -5.95 -28.59
C ALA A 920 -0.97 -6.21 -27.08
N SER A 921 -0.40 -7.36 -26.71
CA SER A 921 -0.47 -7.89 -25.33
C SER A 921 0.66 -7.43 -24.41
N ALA A 922 1.59 -6.58 -24.88
CA ALA A 922 2.73 -6.14 -24.09
C ALA A 922 3.39 -4.87 -24.64
N ASP A 923 3.42 -4.69 -25.95
CA ASP A 923 4.10 -3.60 -26.64
C ASP A 923 3.09 -2.74 -27.45
N ASP A 924 3.55 -1.93 -28.38
CA ASP A 924 2.70 -1.00 -29.15
C ASP A 924 1.80 -1.69 -30.20
N LEU A 925 0.60 -1.11 -30.38
CA LEU A 925 -0.27 -1.36 -31.52
C LEU A 925 -0.26 -0.14 -32.46
N GLN A 926 0.09 -0.35 -33.73
CA GLN A 926 0.17 0.72 -34.72
C GLN A 926 -0.58 0.38 -36.01
N ILE A 927 -1.45 1.29 -36.46
CA ILE A 927 -2.14 1.24 -37.76
C ILE A 927 -1.82 2.51 -38.53
N THR A 928 -1.13 2.36 -39.67
CA THR A 928 -0.69 3.49 -40.52
C THR A 928 -1.13 3.29 -41.97
N GLY A 929 -1.46 4.37 -42.66
CA GLY A 929 -1.92 4.29 -44.05
C GLY A 929 -2.89 5.37 -44.49
N ALA A 930 -3.40 5.26 -45.71
CA ALA A 930 -4.38 6.22 -46.24
C ALA A 930 -5.82 5.94 -45.75
N GLU A 931 -6.22 4.68 -45.65
CA GLU A 931 -7.55 4.25 -45.22
C GLU A 931 -7.48 3.00 -44.32
N ALA A 932 -8.18 3.02 -43.19
CA ALA A 932 -8.36 1.86 -42.32
C ALA A 932 -9.85 1.73 -41.96
N GLN A 933 -10.45 0.57 -42.21
CA GLN A 933 -11.81 0.25 -41.78
C GLN A 933 -11.76 -0.91 -40.79
N VAL A 934 -11.90 -0.60 -39.51
CA VAL A 934 -11.76 -1.56 -38.42
C VAL A 934 -13.11 -1.69 -37.71
N ARG A 935 -13.80 -2.79 -37.95
CA ARG A 935 -15.15 -3.06 -37.42
C ARG A 935 -15.16 -3.90 -36.15
N LEU A 936 -13.98 -4.32 -35.70
CA LEU A 936 -13.74 -5.17 -34.55
C LEU A 936 -12.84 -4.43 -33.55
N LEU A 937 -12.70 -4.94 -32.33
CA LEU A 937 -12.00 -4.24 -31.25
C LEU A 937 -10.51 -4.02 -31.57
N VAL A 938 -9.99 -2.88 -31.14
CA VAL A 938 -8.54 -2.58 -31.11
C VAL A 938 -8.15 -2.40 -29.66
N HIS A 939 -7.15 -3.15 -29.19
CA HIS A 939 -6.68 -3.09 -27.82
C HIS A 939 -5.14 -3.12 -27.75
N GLY A 940 -4.56 -2.32 -26.87
CA GLY A 940 -3.13 -2.35 -26.56
C GLY A 940 -2.85 -2.14 -25.07
N GLU A 941 -2.02 -3.01 -24.52
CA GLU A 941 -1.53 -2.94 -23.12
C GLU A 941 -0.50 -1.81 -22.92
N ARG A 942 0.00 -1.18 -24.00
CA ARG A 942 0.82 0.06 -23.98
C ARG A 942 0.23 1.18 -24.84
N SER A 943 0.93 1.63 -25.89
CA SER A 943 0.45 2.69 -26.78
C SER A 943 -0.37 2.14 -27.95
N VAL A 944 -1.52 2.77 -28.22
CA VAL A 944 -2.32 2.56 -29.44
C VAL A 944 -2.16 3.75 -30.38
N ARG A 945 -1.56 3.54 -31.56
CA ARG A 945 -1.27 4.56 -32.57
C ARG A 945 -2.12 4.36 -33.84
N LEU A 946 -3.13 5.21 -34.01
CA LEU A 946 -4.09 5.17 -35.12
C LEU A 946 -3.77 6.28 -36.15
N GLY A 947 -2.72 6.08 -36.93
CA GLY A 947 -2.16 7.07 -37.86
C GLY A 947 -2.85 7.16 -39.23
N SER A 948 -3.95 6.46 -39.47
CA SER A 948 -4.63 6.48 -40.77
C SER A 948 -5.48 7.74 -41.00
N ALA A 949 -5.21 8.46 -42.09
CA ALA A 949 -5.89 9.72 -42.42
C ALA A 949 -7.42 9.58 -42.61
N ASN A 950 -7.90 8.44 -43.11
CA ASN A 950 -9.33 8.11 -43.18
C ASN A 950 -9.64 6.84 -42.37
N GLY A 951 -9.16 6.78 -41.12
CA GLY A 951 -9.41 5.67 -40.21
C GLY A 951 -10.85 5.69 -39.65
N ARG A 952 -11.54 4.55 -39.70
CA ARG A 952 -12.85 4.36 -39.08
C ARG A 952 -12.82 3.10 -38.21
N TYR A 953 -12.91 3.29 -36.90
CA TYR A 953 -12.80 2.27 -35.87
C TYR A 953 -14.18 2.12 -35.21
N THR A 954 -15.04 1.28 -35.80
CA THR A 954 -16.43 1.09 -35.35
C THR A 954 -16.61 -0.09 -34.39
N GLY A 955 -15.53 -0.82 -34.09
CA GLY A 955 -15.53 -1.93 -33.14
C GLY A 955 -15.11 -1.54 -31.72
N GLY A 956 -14.80 -0.26 -31.49
CA GLY A 956 -14.22 0.24 -30.24
C GLY A 956 -12.70 0.27 -30.24
N VAL A 957 -12.14 1.10 -29.36
CA VAL A 957 -10.70 1.22 -29.10
C VAL A 957 -10.50 1.24 -27.59
N GLU A 958 -9.68 0.33 -27.08
CA GLU A 958 -9.26 0.23 -25.70
C GLU A 958 -7.74 0.44 -25.59
N TYR A 959 -7.27 1.07 -24.51
CA TYR A 959 -5.86 1.33 -24.26
C TYR A 959 -5.55 1.40 -22.76
N VAL A 960 -4.35 1.00 -22.37
CA VAL A 960 -3.88 1.03 -20.97
C VAL A 960 -3.03 2.27 -20.69
N ALA A 961 -2.00 2.52 -21.49
CA ALA A 961 -1.12 3.68 -21.30
C ALA A 961 -1.61 4.89 -22.11
N ASP A 962 -1.43 4.84 -23.43
CA ASP A 962 -1.58 6.00 -24.33
C ASP A 962 -2.40 5.69 -25.59
N LEU A 963 -3.17 6.68 -26.04
CA LEU A 963 -3.87 6.65 -27.32
C LEU A 963 -3.49 7.86 -28.17
N ASN A 964 -2.87 7.61 -29.33
CA ASN A 964 -2.56 8.63 -30.33
C ASN A 964 -3.32 8.34 -31.62
N ALA A 965 -4.38 9.09 -31.88
CA ALA A 965 -5.18 8.96 -33.09
C ALA A 965 -5.01 10.18 -34.02
N HIS A 966 -4.95 9.92 -35.33
CA HIS A 966 -4.97 10.96 -36.34
C HIS A 966 -6.25 11.82 -36.20
N ARG A 967 -6.14 13.15 -36.37
CA ARG A 967 -7.25 14.11 -36.10
C ARG A 967 -8.55 13.84 -36.86
N SER A 968 -8.48 13.14 -37.98
CA SER A 968 -9.62 12.77 -38.84
C SER A 968 -10.08 11.33 -38.67
N ALA A 969 -9.50 10.58 -37.74
CA ALA A 969 -9.97 9.25 -37.39
C ALA A 969 -11.35 9.35 -36.71
N VAL A 970 -12.27 8.46 -37.12
CA VAL A 970 -13.57 8.30 -36.48
C VAL A 970 -13.51 7.07 -35.60
N ILE A 971 -13.66 7.27 -34.29
CA ILE A 971 -13.69 6.20 -33.28
C ILE A 971 -15.08 6.22 -32.64
N ASP A 972 -15.83 5.12 -32.81
CA ASP A 972 -17.22 4.99 -32.37
C ASP A 972 -17.49 3.52 -31.97
N PRO A 973 -17.65 3.17 -30.69
CA PRO A 973 -17.80 4.06 -29.53
C PRO A 973 -16.53 4.83 -29.16
N ALA A 974 -16.67 5.84 -28.29
CA ALA A 974 -15.54 6.62 -27.78
C ALA A 974 -14.46 5.71 -27.17
N PRO A 975 -13.16 6.06 -27.32
CA PRO A 975 -12.09 5.25 -26.78
C PRO A 975 -12.19 5.09 -25.25
N LEU A 976 -11.85 3.90 -24.75
CA LEU A 976 -11.91 3.56 -23.33
C LEU A 976 -10.50 3.28 -22.78
N LYS A 977 -10.13 3.95 -21.70
CA LYS A 977 -8.92 3.60 -20.94
C LYS A 977 -9.26 2.47 -19.96
N VAL A 978 -8.47 1.40 -19.94
CA VAL A 978 -8.70 0.20 -19.12
C VAL A 978 -7.47 -0.12 -18.27
N PRO A 979 -7.60 -0.65 -17.03
CA PRO A 979 -6.48 -1.20 -16.27
C PRO A 979 -5.64 -2.25 -17.03
N GLU A 980 -4.35 -2.33 -16.69
CA GLU A 980 -3.43 -3.32 -17.24
C GLU A 980 -3.91 -4.75 -16.95
N GLY A 981 -3.90 -5.61 -17.96
CA GLY A 981 -4.29 -7.02 -17.83
C GLY A 981 -5.79 -7.27 -17.62
N GLU A 982 -6.64 -6.24 -17.67
CA GLU A 982 -8.08 -6.37 -17.44
C GLU A 982 -8.77 -7.26 -18.49
N LYS A 983 -8.22 -7.39 -19.71
CA LYS A 983 -8.90 -8.06 -20.85
C LYS A 983 -8.00 -8.82 -21.84
N THR A 984 -6.94 -9.51 -21.43
CA THR A 984 -6.06 -10.20 -22.40
C THR A 984 -6.73 -11.45 -23.05
N PRO A 985 -6.79 -11.57 -24.39
CA PRO A 985 -7.32 -12.77 -25.05
C PRO A 985 -6.44 -13.99 -24.76
N PRO A 986 -7.01 -15.21 -24.66
CA PRO A 986 -6.20 -16.41 -24.56
C PRO A 986 -5.32 -16.57 -25.81
N VAL A 987 -4.00 -16.50 -25.63
CA VAL A 987 -3.03 -16.68 -26.72
C VAL A 987 -2.90 -18.16 -27.03
N LEU A 988 -3.22 -18.57 -28.26
CA LEU A 988 -2.94 -19.92 -28.72
C LEU A 988 -1.42 -20.15 -28.77
N THR A 989 -0.95 -21.15 -28.03
CA THR A 989 0.47 -21.51 -27.96
C THR A 989 0.82 -22.61 -28.96
N VAL A 990 2.03 -22.56 -29.51
CA VAL A 990 2.55 -23.56 -30.46
C VAL A 990 2.54 -24.96 -29.85
N SER A 991 2.65 -25.08 -28.52
CA SER A 991 2.63 -26.36 -27.80
C SER A 991 1.39 -27.20 -28.08
N SER A 992 0.22 -26.59 -28.28
CA SER A 992 -1.03 -27.30 -28.60
C SER A 992 -0.97 -28.02 -29.96
N TYR A 993 -0.07 -27.59 -30.84
CA TYR A 993 0.12 -28.11 -32.20
C TYR A 993 1.33 -29.05 -32.32
N ARG A 994 2.17 -29.18 -31.29
CA ARG A 994 3.26 -30.17 -31.25
C ARG A 994 2.70 -31.59 -31.42
N PRO A 995 3.48 -32.56 -31.90
CA PRO A 995 3.03 -33.95 -31.99
C PRO A 995 2.51 -34.45 -30.63
N GLY A 996 1.23 -34.85 -30.57
CA GLY A 996 0.56 -35.26 -29.33
C GLY A 996 -0.14 -34.15 -28.55
N GLY A 997 0.00 -32.88 -28.96
CA GLY A 997 -0.75 -31.75 -28.43
C GLY A 997 -2.24 -31.81 -28.77
N THR A 998 -3.05 -31.02 -28.07
CA THR A 998 -4.52 -31.05 -28.15
C THR A 998 -5.05 -30.80 -29.57
N GLU A 999 -4.54 -29.79 -30.27
CA GLU A 999 -4.93 -29.47 -31.65
C GLU A 999 -4.37 -30.49 -32.65
N ALA A 1000 -3.18 -31.03 -32.40
CA ALA A 1000 -2.61 -32.09 -33.22
C ALA A 1000 -3.46 -33.38 -33.16
N VAL A 1001 -3.90 -33.76 -31.96
CA VAL A 1001 -4.79 -34.91 -31.75
C VAL A 1001 -6.16 -34.66 -32.38
N ALA A 1002 -6.73 -33.46 -32.21
CA ALA A 1002 -8.03 -33.09 -32.76
C ALA A 1002 -8.06 -33.08 -34.30
N ALA A 1003 -6.95 -32.70 -34.94
CA ALA A 1003 -6.81 -32.67 -36.40
C ALA A 1003 -6.73 -34.08 -37.02
N GLY A 1004 -6.31 -35.10 -36.26
CA GLY A 1004 -6.29 -36.50 -36.69
C GLY A 1004 -5.58 -36.70 -38.03
N ALA A 1005 -6.27 -37.27 -39.02
CA ALA A 1005 -5.70 -37.56 -40.34
C ALA A 1005 -5.33 -36.31 -41.17
N THR A 1006 -5.73 -35.11 -40.74
CA THR A 1006 -5.39 -33.83 -41.39
C THR A 1006 -4.19 -33.14 -40.75
N TYR A 1007 -3.57 -33.75 -39.74
CA TYR A 1007 -2.37 -33.25 -39.09
C TYR A 1007 -1.10 -33.69 -39.84
N THR A 1008 -0.18 -32.75 -40.05
CA THR A 1008 1.15 -33.00 -40.62
C THR A 1008 2.22 -32.35 -39.75
N ALA A 1009 3.14 -33.15 -39.21
CA ALA A 1009 4.35 -32.65 -38.57
C ALA A 1009 5.52 -32.64 -39.56
N VAL A 1010 6.08 -31.47 -39.84
CA VAL A 1010 7.24 -31.31 -40.72
C VAL A 1010 8.48 -31.85 -40.02
N SER A 1011 9.20 -32.75 -40.71
CA SER A 1011 10.46 -33.27 -40.19
C SER A 1011 11.49 -32.14 -40.00
N PRO A 1012 12.25 -32.12 -38.90
CA PRO A 1012 13.35 -31.15 -38.71
C PRO A 1012 14.34 -31.12 -39.88
N ALA A 1013 14.52 -32.23 -40.61
CA ALA A 1013 15.41 -32.30 -41.77
C ALA A 1013 14.93 -31.45 -42.97
N ALA A 1014 13.66 -31.03 -42.99
CA ALA A 1014 13.12 -30.14 -44.02
C ALA A 1014 13.42 -28.66 -43.75
N CYS A 1015 13.93 -28.32 -42.55
CA CYS A 1015 14.34 -26.97 -42.16
C CYS A 1015 15.76 -26.66 -42.65
N VAL A 1016 15.88 -26.16 -43.89
CA VAL A 1016 17.18 -25.75 -44.44
C VAL A 1016 17.57 -24.40 -43.85
N ASN A 1017 18.71 -24.33 -43.18
CA ASN A 1017 19.16 -23.13 -42.45
C ASN A 1017 18.11 -22.59 -41.46
N GLY A 1018 17.42 -23.50 -40.76
CA GLY A 1018 16.42 -23.14 -39.75
C GLY A 1018 15.09 -22.61 -40.32
N THR A 1019 14.90 -22.68 -41.64
CA THR A 1019 13.66 -22.25 -42.31
C THR A 1019 13.10 -23.35 -43.21
N TRP A 1020 11.80 -23.57 -43.14
CA TRP A 1020 11.07 -24.42 -44.07
C TRP A 1020 10.30 -23.57 -45.09
N THR A 1021 10.40 -23.92 -46.37
CA THR A 1021 9.71 -23.24 -47.47
C THR A 1021 8.71 -24.21 -48.13
N PRO A 1022 7.42 -24.16 -47.76
CA PRO A 1022 6.40 -25.05 -48.30
C PRO A 1022 6.10 -24.78 -49.78
N LYS A 1023 5.72 -25.85 -50.50
CA LYS A 1023 4.96 -25.73 -51.75
C LYS A 1023 3.49 -25.51 -51.43
N ALA A 1024 2.72 -24.99 -52.40
CA ALA A 1024 1.28 -24.78 -52.22
C ALA A 1024 0.51 -26.06 -51.82
N THR A 1025 0.97 -27.24 -52.25
CA THR A 1025 0.39 -28.54 -51.87
C THR A 1025 0.65 -28.94 -50.43
N ASP A 1026 1.66 -28.35 -49.79
CA ASP A 1026 2.06 -28.65 -48.41
C ASP A 1026 1.23 -27.82 -47.41
N LEU A 1027 0.46 -26.85 -47.89
CA LEU A 1027 -0.37 -25.93 -47.09
C LEU A 1027 -1.83 -26.41 -47.05
N THR A 1028 -2.05 -27.56 -46.42
CA THR A 1028 -3.39 -28.13 -46.22
C THR A 1028 -3.50 -28.80 -44.85
N GLY A 1029 -4.63 -28.61 -44.15
CA GLY A 1029 -4.83 -29.18 -42.81
C GLY A 1029 -4.06 -28.44 -41.72
N VAL A 1030 -3.74 -29.15 -40.63
CA VAL A 1030 -2.96 -28.59 -39.51
C VAL A 1030 -1.49 -28.98 -39.68
N VAL A 1031 -0.62 -28.00 -39.86
CA VAL A 1031 0.79 -28.20 -40.18
C VAL A 1031 1.66 -27.66 -39.05
N TYR A 1032 2.36 -28.54 -38.34
CA TYR A 1032 3.33 -28.19 -37.31
C TYR A 1032 4.75 -28.16 -37.87
N VAL A 1033 5.51 -27.12 -37.54
CA VAL A 1033 6.88 -26.91 -38.03
C VAL A 1033 7.83 -26.60 -36.87
N PRO A 1034 8.91 -27.37 -36.68
CA PRO A 1034 9.85 -27.18 -35.56
C PRO A 1034 10.86 -26.03 -35.78
N CYS A 1035 10.65 -25.17 -36.77
CA CYS A 1035 11.57 -24.11 -37.18
C CYS A 1035 10.79 -22.94 -37.82
N SER A 1036 11.48 -21.92 -38.35
CA SER A 1036 10.83 -20.80 -39.03
C SER A 1036 10.21 -21.20 -40.37
N VAL A 1037 9.22 -20.45 -40.86
CA VAL A 1037 8.53 -20.74 -42.13
C VAL A 1037 8.53 -19.53 -43.07
N LEU A 1038 8.85 -19.76 -44.34
CA LEU A 1038 8.69 -18.78 -45.41
C LEU A 1038 7.71 -19.28 -46.46
N VAL A 1039 6.50 -18.74 -46.47
CA VAL A 1039 5.50 -18.99 -47.52
C VAL A 1039 5.68 -17.95 -48.62
N SER A 1040 6.00 -18.40 -49.84
CA SER A 1040 6.18 -17.52 -51.01
C SER A 1040 5.34 -17.99 -52.19
N GLY A 1041 4.76 -17.06 -52.96
CA GLY A 1041 4.03 -17.37 -54.20
C GLY A 1041 3.12 -16.23 -54.65
N THR A 1042 2.30 -16.43 -55.68
CA THR A 1042 1.30 -15.45 -56.12
C THR A 1042 -0.05 -16.12 -56.33
N GLY A 1043 -1.14 -15.53 -55.84
CA GLY A 1043 -2.49 -16.10 -55.96
C GLY A 1043 -2.70 -17.37 -55.14
N LEU A 1044 -1.96 -17.53 -54.04
CA LEU A 1044 -2.02 -18.71 -53.18
C LEU A 1044 -3.37 -18.80 -52.47
N SER A 1045 -4.16 -19.85 -52.70
CA SER A 1045 -5.38 -20.13 -51.95
C SER A 1045 -5.23 -21.45 -51.19
N ALA A 1046 -5.19 -21.38 -49.86
CA ALA A 1046 -4.93 -22.53 -48.99
C ALA A 1046 -5.90 -22.59 -47.79
N SER A 1047 -6.31 -23.79 -47.41
CA SER A 1047 -7.02 -24.07 -46.16
C SER A 1047 -6.04 -24.76 -45.20
N VAL A 1048 -5.39 -23.97 -44.36
CA VAL A 1048 -4.26 -24.39 -43.52
C VAL A 1048 -4.28 -23.70 -42.16
N THR A 1049 -3.87 -24.43 -41.14
CA THR A 1049 -3.42 -23.86 -39.85
C THR A 1049 -1.93 -24.17 -39.71
N LEU A 1050 -1.09 -23.14 -39.86
CA LEU A 1050 0.35 -23.27 -39.82
C LEU A 1050 0.87 -22.89 -38.42
N ALA A 1051 1.37 -23.87 -37.67
CA ALA A 1051 1.96 -23.67 -36.35
C ALA A 1051 3.48 -23.87 -36.41
N ALA A 1052 4.26 -22.85 -36.07
CA ALA A 1052 5.71 -22.88 -36.17
C ALA A 1052 6.38 -22.47 -34.86
N GLU A 1053 7.42 -23.20 -34.44
CA GLU A 1053 8.24 -22.83 -33.26
C GLU A 1053 9.01 -21.53 -33.49
N GLY A 1054 9.40 -21.25 -34.74
CA GLY A 1054 10.10 -20.03 -35.15
C GLY A 1054 9.18 -18.93 -35.70
N SER A 1055 9.78 -17.98 -36.42
CA SER A 1055 9.05 -16.90 -37.09
C SER A 1055 8.33 -17.40 -38.34
N VAL A 1056 7.19 -16.81 -38.69
CA VAL A 1056 6.44 -17.12 -39.91
C VAL A 1056 6.39 -15.89 -40.81
N LYS A 1057 6.83 -16.04 -42.06
CA LYS A 1057 6.75 -14.99 -43.08
C LYS A 1057 5.88 -15.47 -44.24
N VAL A 1058 4.90 -14.65 -44.63
CA VAL A 1058 4.01 -14.91 -45.77
C VAL A 1058 4.23 -13.80 -46.80
N GLU A 1059 4.97 -14.09 -47.86
CA GLU A 1059 5.23 -13.19 -49.00
C GLU A 1059 4.44 -13.67 -50.22
N ALA A 1060 3.12 -13.42 -50.21
CA ALA A 1060 2.23 -13.96 -51.23
C ALA A 1060 1.15 -12.97 -51.68
N PRO A 1061 1.41 -12.14 -52.70
CA PRO A 1061 0.39 -11.26 -53.28
C PRO A 1061 -0.84 -12.05 -53.74
N ALA A 1062 -2.02 -11.48 -53.53
CA ALA A 1062 -3.33 -12.07 -53.81
C ALA A 1062 -3.59 -13.41 -53.09
N ALA A 1063 -2.94 -13.66 -51.94
CA ALA A 1063 -3.19 -14.86 -51.16
C ALA A 1063 -4.56 -14.84 -50.46
N VAL A 1064 -5.21 -16.00 -50.40
CA VAL A 1064 -6.42 -16.27 -49.62
C VAL A 1064 -6.13 -17.43 -48.68
N LEU A 1065 -5.93 -17.13 -47.40
CA LEU A 1065 -5.65 -18.13 -46.37
C LEU A 1065 -6.90 -18.37 -45.53
N LYS A 1066 -7.24 -19.64 -45.34
CA LYS A 1066 -8.40 -20.08 -44.58
C LYS A 1066 -7.96 -21.03 -43.48
N PRO A 1067 -8.58 -21.01 -42.30
CA PRO A 1067 -8.19 -21.92 -41.23
C PRO A 1067 -8.60 -23.37 -41.53
N ALA A 1068 -7.86 -24.31 -40.97
CA ALA A 1068 -8.15 -25.74 -41.07
C ALA A 1068 -8.35 -26.43 -39.71
N ALA A 1069 -7.79 -25.88 -38.64
CA ALA A 1069 -7.96 -26.36 -37.26
C ALA A 1069 -9.33 -25.96 -36.68
N ARG A 1070 -9.78 -26.71 -35.66
CA ARG A 1070 -11.00 -26.38 -34.89
C ARG A 1070 -10.89 -25.07 -34.13
N SER A 1071 -9.69 -24.73 -33.69
CA SER A 1071 -9.34 -23.44 -33.09
C SER A 1071 -9.60 -22.23 -34.01
N GLY A 1072 -9.83 -22.43 -35.31
CA GLY A 1072 -10.09 -21.36 -36.26
C GLY A 1072 -8.85 -20.55 -36.67
N ALA A 1073 -7.67 -20.82 -36.10
CA ALA A 1073 -6.43 -20.09 -36.42
C ALA A 1073 -5.89 -20.42 -37.82
N VAL A 1074 -5.33 -19.41 -38.49
CA VAL A 1074 -4.60 -19.59 -39.77
C VAL A 1074 -3.11 -19.75 -39.52
N VAL A 1075 -2.54 -18.97 -38.61
CA VAL A 1075 -1.12 -19.02 -38.24
C VAL A 1075 -0.96 -18.91 -36.74
N VAL A 1076 -0.08 -19.73 -36.17
CA VAL A 1076 0.40 -19.66 -34.78
C VAL A 1076 1.92 -19.70 -34.78
N ALA A 1077 2.57 -18.58 -34.48
CA ALA A 1077 4.03 -18.46 -34.53
C ALA A 1077 4.64 -18.31 -33.11
N GLY A 1078 5.68 -19.08 -32.81
CA GLY A 1078 6.48 -18.91 -31.58
C GLY A 1078 7.39 -17.68 -31.66
N GLY A 1079 7.86 -17.34 -32.87
CA GLY A 1079 8.55 -16.10 -33.19
C GLY A 1079 7.64 -15.05 -33.86
N GLY A 1080 8.25 -14.05 -34.49
CA GLY A 1080 7.52 -12.97 -35.17
C GLY A 1080 6.74 -13.44 -36.39
N LEU A 1081 5.61 -12.79 -36.67
CA LEU A 1081 4.76 -13.07 -37.83
C LEU A 1081 4.75 -11.86 -38.78
N HIS A 1082 5.16 -12.06 -40.03
CA HIS A 1082 5.09 -11.01 -41.05
C HIS A 1082 4.29 -11.47 -42.26
N VAL A 1083 3.15 -10.83 -42.52
CA VAL A 1083 2.34 -11.03 -43.74
C VAL A 1083 2.57 -9.84 -44.68
N ALA A 1084 3.12 -10.14 -45.86
CA ALA A 1084 3.52 -9.15 -46.85
C ALA A 1084 2.94 -9.46 -48.24
N GLY A 1085 2.27 -8.48 -48.84
CA GLY A 1085 1.80 -8.53 -50.22
C GLY A 1085 0.49 -7.79 -50.47
N ASP A 1086 0.21 -7.51 -51.75
CA ASP A 1086 -0.99 -6.77 -52.15
C ASP A 1086 -2.20 -7.71 -52.28
N ASN A 1087 -3.39 -7.24 -51.89
CA ASN A 1087 -4.66 -7.96 -51.98
C ASN A 1087 -4.72 -9.27 -51.19
N ILE A 1088 -4.05 -9.34 -50.04
CA ILE A 1088 -4.08 -10.52 -49.16
C ILE A 1088 -5.41 -10.57 -48.37
N ARG A 1089 -5.98 -11.78 -48.25
CA ARG A 1089 -7.19 -12.05 -47.47
C ARG A 1089 -6.95 -13.21 -46.50
N VAL A 1090 -7.17 -12.98 -45.21
CA VAL A 1090 -7.00 -14.00 -44.15
C VAL A 1090 -8.34 -14.22 -43.45
N GLN A 1091 -8.88 -15.45 -43.54
CA GLN A 1091 -10.23 -15.81 -43.09
C GLN A 1091 -10.27 -16.47 -41.70
N GLY A 1092 -9.28 -16.20 -40.85
CA GLY A 1092 -9.18 -16.69 -39.47
C GLY A 1092 -8.12 -15.89 -38.69
N PRO A 1093 -8.05 -16.02 -37.35
CA PRO A 1093 -7.10 -15.28 -36.54
C PRO A 1093 -5.63 -15.66 -36.77
N LEU A 1094 -4.77 -14.68 -36.50
CA LEU A 1094 -3.31 -14.78 -36.51
C LEU A 1094 -2.78 -14.65 -35.08
N PHE A 1095 -1.89 -15.54 -34.68
CA PHE A 1095 -1.26 -15.53 -33.36
C PHE A 1095 0.26 -15.52 -33.47
N SER A 1096 0.92 -14.73 -32.61
CA SER A 1096 2.37 -14.73 -32.45
C SER A 1096 2.73 -14.52 -30.98
N GLY A 1097 3.71 -15.28 -30.47
CA GLY A 1097 4.33 -15.00 -29.17
C GLY A 1097 5.23 -13.75 -29.17
N ALA A 1098 5.43 -13.13 -30.34
CA ALA A 1098 6.21 -11.92 -30.56
C ALA A 1098 5.37 -10.90 -31.37
N GLY A 1099 6.02 -10.04 -32.17
CA GLY A 1099 5.33 -9.03 -32.97
C GLY A 1099 4.68 -9.58 -34.25
N ILE A 1100 3.49 -9.05 -34.58
CA ILE A 1100 2.81 -9.24 -35.86
C ILE A 1100 2.96 -8.00 -36.72
N ARG A 1101 3.41 -8.17 -37.97
CA ARG A 1101 3.51 -7.10 -38.97
C ARG A 1101 2.71 -7.45 -40.23
N LEU A 1102 1.88 -6.52 -40.68
CA LEU A 1102 0.98 -6.65 -41.84
C LEU A 1102 1.28 -5.54 -42.84
N THR A 1103 1.89 -5.85 -43.98
CA THR A 1103 2.37 -4.85 -44.96
C THR A 1103 1.89 -5.12 -46.38
N GLY A 1104 1.36 -4.10 -47.06
CA GLY A 1104 0.92 -4.20 -48.46
C GLY A 1104 -0.13 -3.16 -48.81
N SER A 1105 -0.41 -2.96 -50.10
CA SER A 1105 -1.32 -1.90 -50.57
C SER A 1105 -2.76 -2.10 -50.11
N THR A 1106 -3.26 -3.34 -50.16
CA THR A 1106 -4.63 -3.71 -49.73
C THR A 1106 -4.59 -5.01 -48.94
N GLN A 1107 -5.14 -5.01 -47.73
CA GLN A 1107 -5.16 -6.18 -46.85
C GLN A 1107 -6.54 -6.32 -46.19
N THR A 1108 -7.05 -7.55 -46.09
CA THR A 1108 -8.31 -7.84 -45.42
C THR A 1108 -8.16 -8.99 -44.43
N LEU A 1109 -8.45 -8.71 -43.16
CA LEU A 1109 -8.51 -9.69 -42.09
C LEU A 1109 -9.97 -9.86 -41.69
N PHE A 1110 -10.42 -11.11 -41.59
CA PHE A 1110 -11.82 -11.38 -41.25
C PHE A 1110 -12.08 -11.71 -39.77
N CYS A 1111 -11.02 -11.88 -38.97
CA CYS A 1111 -11.14 -12.13 -37.54
C CYS A 1111 -10.22 -11.16 -36.80
N GLY A 1112 -8.92 -11.44 -36.73
CA GLY A 1112 -8.02 -10.57 -35.98
C GLY A 1112 -6.59 -11.06 -35.89
N ALA A 1113 -5.80 -10.34 -35.10
CA ALA A 1113 -4.40 -10.64 -34.87
C ALA A 1113 -4.06 -10.36 -33.40
N VAL A 1114 -3.41 -11.32 -32.75
CA VAL A 1114 -2.97 -11.25 -31.36
C VAL A 1114 -1.46 -11.50 -31.32
N GLY A 1115 -0.71 -10.51 -30.86
CA GLY A 1115 0.73 -10.62 -30.65
C GLY A 1115 1.21 -9.67 -29.57
N ARG A 1116 2.50 -9.73 -29.23
CA ARG A 1116 3.11 -8.76 -28.29
C ARG A 1116 3.01 -7.33 -28.80
N SER A 1117 3.29 -7.15 -30.09
CA SER A 1117 3.02 -5.92 -30.86
C SER A 1117 2.22 -6.25 -32.11
N VAL A 1118 1.44 -5.28 -32.60
CA VAL A 1118 0.72 -5.41 -33.87
C VAL A 1118 0.94 -4.15 -34.70
N THR A 1119 1.61 -4.30 -35.85
CA THR A 1119 1.84 -3.21 -36.80
C THR A 1119 1.15 -3.48 -38.14
N VAL A 1120 0.31 -2.54 -38.58
CA VAL A 1120 -0.35 -2.55 -39.87
C VAL A 1120 0.09 -1.34 -40.69
N SER A 1121 0.56 -1.58 -41.92
CA SER A 1121 0.90 -0.51 -42.85
C SER A 1121 0.44 -0.82 -44.29
N GLY A 1122 -0.15 0.18 -44.94
CA GLY A 1122 -0.69 0.03 -46.29
C GLY A 1122 -1.56 1.18 -46.78
N SER A 1123 -2.04 1.10 -48.03
CA SER A 1123 -2.97 2.11 -48.56
C SER A 1123 -4.40 1.88 -48.03
N ARG A 1124 -4.83 0.63 -47.93
CA ARG A 1124 -6.16 0.24 -47.44
C ARG A 1124 -6.10 -1.01 -46.57
N PHE A 1125 -6.49 -0.88 -45.31
CA PHE A 1125 -6.66 -1.99 -44.38
C PHE A 1125 -8.14 -2.19 -44.04
N VAL A 1126 -8.61 -3.43 -44.03
CA VAL A 1126 -9.96 -3.80 -43.60
C VAL A 1126 -9.89 -4.92 -42.57
N LEU A 1127 -10.48 -4.67 -41.40
CA LEU A 1127 -10.76 -5.67 -40.39
C LEU A 1127 -12.28 -5.75 -40.20
N GLU A 1128 -12.88 -6.87 -40.54
CA GLU A 1128 -14.32 -7.07 -40.48
C GLU A 1128 -14.63 -8.51 -40.10
N ARG A 1129 -15.82 -8.83 -39.59
CA ARG A 1129 -16.16 -10.22 -39.26
C ARG A 1129 -16.40 -11.03 -40.55
N GLY A 1130 -15.77 -12.21 -40.69
CA GLY A 1130 -16.09 -13.17 -41.77
C GLY A 1130 -15.48 -14.57 -41.60
N GLY A 1131 -16.23 -15.61 -41.95
CA GLY A 1131 -15.82 -17.00 -41.69
C GLY A 1131 -15.92 -17.39 -40.20
N PRO A 1132 -15.41 -18.57 -39.80
CA PRO A 1132 -15.46 -19.04 -38.42
C PRO A 1132 -14.40 -18.31 -37.58
N CYS A 1133 -14.75 -17.16 -37.00
CA CYS A 1133 -13.90 -16.39 -36.08
C CYS A 1133 -13.96 -16.87 -34.62
N ALA A 1134 -14.23 -18.16 -34.42
CA ALA A 1134 -14.42 -18.75 -33.09
C ALA A 1134 -13.57 -20.02 -32.94
N PRO A 1135 -12.95 -20.28 -31.78
CA PRO A 1135 -12.98 -21.63 -31.23
C PRO A 1135 -14.41 -21.91 -30.75
N SER A 1136 -14.99 -23.02 -31.23
CA SER A 1136 -16.25 -23.57 -30.71
C SER A 1136 -16.11 -24.08 -29.29
#